data_AF-A0A537A7Y7-F1
#
_entry.id   AF-A0A537A7Y7-F1
#
_cell.length_a   1.000
_cell.length_b   1.000
_cell.length_c   1.000
_cell.angle_alpha   90.00
_cell.angle_beta   90.00
_cell.angle_gamma   90.00
#
_symmetry.space_group_name_H-M   'P 1'
#
loop_
_entity.id
_entity.type
_entity.pdbx_description
1 polymer ?
#
loop_
_entity_poly.entity_id
_entity_poly.type
_entity_poly.pdbx_seq_one_letter_code
_entity_poly.pdbx_strand_id
1 'polypeptide(L)'
;MPARRTARRNKKPLDVEALWAIKRIGAPTLSPDGRYACAPVTSYDMDKNEGVTELWLFPTGFGAKPAFAKPRKLTAGDKDSDPRWSPDGKWIAFTAKRKDDAEPQVYLIAPDGGEATRLTTIATGALALKWFRDSKRIAFVSWVWPDLATEAAQGKRMKERKEAKVTAHLTERAEYRFWDHWLTDGREPHVLVCDIATGRTHDVLARARVSLQPWEPTSDHYDIAPDGREIALTIDPHGEPGMMNRCDIAVVSLASGRVKNLSSASGMSDEHPRYSPDGRYLAWHAYDTARAFNDQGHLRLYDRRTARLQRLMPQFDRATHHVDWAPDSRALLFLADDRGRIGLWRAALDADLPTPVIRGGTIAGYARSADGGVLAYTRSSARHPPAVFATRGDGSDERAIETLNRAVLARHALGTVREFTFKGWNGEPVQMFVTYPPNFDPAKKWPLMHSIHGGPHAAHQDGWHFRWNAQVFAGQGFVVPQVNYHGSSGFGQKFLETITKRYGEKEFADVEAATDYLLRQGYIDRLRLAATGGSYGGFMVAFMNGHTNRYKAYICHAGCYDWVSMMATDGYRFFAKELGAFHWDDPPRVMRQSPHHYVKSARTPTLVVHGELDYRVPATQALQYYNSLKAKGVAARLVYFPDENHWILKPQNSRLWYAEFFAWLARYAGRGPAAAAAHAKRSGSRAPGPRSRLARRAGTAEQRFSDFLATDAALRRRVGG
;
A
#
# COMPACT_ATOMS: atom_id res chain seq x y z
N MET A 1 46.74 -12.76 11.17
CA MET A 1 45.61 -13.68 11.40
C MET A 1 44.71 -13.78 10.16
N PRO A 2 44.91 -14.77 9.26
CA PRO A 2 44.21 -14.85 7.97
C PRO A 2 42.92 -15.71 7.98
N ALA A 3 42.53 -16.30 9.12
CA ALA A 3 41.48 -17.33 9.17
C ALA A 3 40.02 -16.83 9.17
N ARG A 4 39.76 -15.50 9.12
CA ARG A 4 38.39 -14.95 9.06
C ARG A 4 37.86 -14.67 7.64
N ARG A 5 38.69 -14.79 6.60
CA ARG A 5 38.27 -14.55 5.19
C ARG A 5 37.67 -15.78 4.49
N THR A 6 37.81 -16.97 5.05
CA THR A 6 37.46 -18.24 4.39
C THR A 6 36.07 -18.80 4.74
N ALA A 7 35.25 -18.08 5.52
CA ALA A 7 33.89 -18.49 5.88
C ALA A 7 32.76 -17.64 5.23
N ARG A 8 33.04 -16.80 4.22
CA ARG A 8 32.00 -16.34 3.28
C ARG A 8 31.69 -17.47 2.31
N ARG A 9 31.06 -18.55 2.82
CA ARG A 9 30.45 -19.61 2.01
C ARG A 9 29.53 -18.98 0.95
N ASN A 10 29.54 -19.55 -0.26
CA ASN A 10 28.76 -19.22 -1.45
C ASN A 10 27.26 -18.94 -1.18
N LYS A 11 26.92 -17.77 -0.62
CA LYS A 11 25.53 -17.33 -0.51
C LYS A 11 25.08 -16.86 -1.89
N LYS A 12 24.00 -17.44 -2.41
CA LYS A 12 23.40 -16.95 -3.66
C LYS A 12 22.70 -15.59 -3.41
N PRO A 13 22.62 -14.68 -4.39
CA PRO A 13 21.81 -13.47 -4.25
C PRO A 13 20.36 -13.80 -3.88
N LEU A 14 19.67 -12.88 -3.20
CA LEU A 14 18.24 -13.00 -2.97
C LEU A 14 17.49 -13.06 -4.30
N ASP A 15 16.65 -14.07 -4.48
CA ASP A 15 15.86 -14.31 -5.69
C ASP A 15 14.36 -14.38 -5.37
N VAL A 16 13.55 -14.57 -6.42
CA VAL A 16 12.07 -14.59 -6.34
C VAL A 16 11.58 -15.74 -5.47
N GLU A 17 12.19 -16.93 -5.62
CA GLU A 17 11.84 -18.11 -4.83
C GLU A 17 12.11 -17.89 -3.34
N ALA A 18 13.26 -17.28 -3.01
CA ALA A 18 13.55 -16.90 -1.63
C ALA A 18 12.57 -15.86 -1.08
N LEU A 19 12.15 -14.89 -1.90
CA LEU A 19 11.20 -13.86 -1.50
C LEU A 19 9.82 -14.45 -1.16
N TRP A 20 9.35 -15.45 -1.92
CA TRP A 20 8.11 -16.17 -1.66
C TRP A 20 8.23 -17.18 -0.52
N ALA A 21 9.41 -17.72 -0.26
CA ALA A 21 9.69 -18.58 0.89
C ALA A 21 9.77 -17.82 2.23
N ILE A 22 9.95 -16.50 2.20
CA ILE A 22 9.89 -15.66 3.41
C ILE A 22 8.45 -15.61 3.91
N LYS A 23 8.25 -16.03 5.16
CA LYS A 23 6.97 -15.89 5.86
C LYS A 23 6.69 -14.41 6.11
N ARG A 24 5.48 -13.97 5.79
CA ARG A 24 5.04 -12.59 5.98
C ARG A 24 4.43 -12.46 7.38
N ILE A 25 5.01 -11.62 8.22
CA ILE A 25 4.54 -11.40 9.59
C ILE A 25 3.79 -10.08 9.64
N GLY A 26 2.53 -10.11 10.04
CA GLY A 26 1.70 -8.90 10.21
C GLY A 26 1.97 -8.16 11.52
N ALA A 27 1.31 -7.04 11.72
CA ALA A 27 1.41 -6.24 12.94
C ALA A 27 1.05 -7.09 14.18
N PRO A 28 1.82 -6.99 15.28
CA PRO A 28 1.54 -7.75 16.49
C PRO A 28 0.50 -7.03 17.34
N THR A 29 -0.26 -7.81 18.10
CA THR A 29 -0.95 -7.35 19.31
C THR A 29 -0.30 -7.94 20.55
N LEU A 30 -0.55 -7.38 21.73
CA LEU A 30 0.16 -7.77 22.95
C LEU A 30 -0.83 -8.17 24.05
N SER A 31 -0.48 -9.20 24.81
CA SER A 31 -1.22 -9.59 26.00
C SER A 31 -1.23 -8.46 27.03
N PRO A 32 -2.31 -8.29 27.83
CA PRO A 32 -2.39 -7.22 28.82
C PRO A 32 -1.23 -7.21 29.83
N ASP A 33 -0.71 -8.39 30.16
CA ASP A 33 0.43 -8.61 31.06
C ASP A 33 1.82 -8.50 30.38
N GLY A 34 1.86 -8.18 29.08
CA GLY A 34 3.07 -8.00 28.29
C GLY A 34 3.88 -9.27 27.98
N ARG A 35 3.38 -10.45 28.38
CA ARG A 35 4.10 -11.74 28.28
C ARG A 35 4.23 -12.26 26.84
N TYR A 36 3.21 -12.03 26.02
CA TYR A 36 3.16 -12.56 24.65
C TYR A 36 2.70 -11.52 23.65
N ALA A 37 3.42 -11.43 22.53
CA ALA A 37 2.92 -10.81 21.32
C ALA A 37 2.21 -11.87 20.46
N CYS A 38 1.06 -11.54 19.88
CA CYS A 38 0.34 -12.36 18.91
C CYS A 38 0.39 -11.68 17.55
N ALA A 39 0.79 -12.38 16.50
CA ALA A 39 0.81 -11.82 15.14
C ALA A 39 0.34 -12.87 14.12
N PRO A 40 -0.35 -12.43 13.04
CA PRO A 40 -0.63 -13.31 11.91
C PRO A 40 0.66 -13.55 11.11
N VAL A 41 0.86 -14.80 10.67
CA VAL A 41 2.00 -15.24 9.87
C VAL A 41 1.47 -15.94 8.63
N THR A 42 1.73 -15.35 7.46
CA THR A 42 1.36 -15.92 6.17
C THR A 42 2.53 -16.67 5.55
N SER A 43 2.29 -17.90 5.10
CA SER A 43 3.17 -18.68 4.23
C SER A 43 2.47 -19.01 2.93
N TYR A 44 3.24 -19.19 1.86
CA TYR A 44 2.71 -19.49 0.54
C TYR A 44 3.17 -20.85 0.06
N ASP A 45 2.22 -21.57 -0.56
CA ASP A 45 2.47 -22.77 -1.34
C ASP A 45 2.44 -22.36 -2.81
N MET A 46 3.61 -22.39 -3.46
CA MET A 46 3.74 -21.99 -4.86
C MET A 46 2.98 -22.94 -5.78
N ASP A 47 2.98 -24.24 -5.50
CA ASP A 47 2.38 -25.26 -6.36
C ASP A 47 0.85 -25.19 -6.30
N LYS A 48 0.29 -24.97 -5.10
CA LYS A 48 -1.14 -24.72 -4.92
C LYS A 48 -1.56 -23.31 -5.33
N ASN A 49 -0.61 -22.39 -5.53
CA ASN A 49 -0.85 -20.99 -5.82
C ASN A 49 -1.68 -20.28 -4.71
N GLU A 50 -1.46 -20.68 -3.47
CA GLU A 50 -2.28 -20.29 -2.31
C GLU A 50 -1.43 -19.82 -1.13
N GLY A 51 -2.03 -19.02 -0.26
CA GLY A 51 -1.43 -18.58 0.99
C GLY A 51 -2.25 -19.02 2.19
N VAL A 52 -1.57 -19.45 3.25
CA VAL A 52 -2.16 -19.82 4.54
C VAL A 52 -1.68 -18.83 5.59
N THR A 53 -2.61 -18.27 6.38
CA THR A 53 -2.30 -17.35 7.47
C THR A 53 -2.73 -17.93 8.80
N GLU A 54 -1.77 -18.07 9.72
CA GLU A 54 -1.94 -18.65 11.05
C GLU A 54 -1.53 -17.63 12.11
N LEU A 55 -2.14 -17.70 13.30
CA LEU A 55 -1.71 -16.87 14.43
C LEU A 55 -0.54 -17.52 15.15
N TRP A 56 0.44 -16.71 15.55
CA TRP A 56 1.61 -17.13 16.30
C TRP A 56 1.76 -16.30 17.56
N LEU A 57 2.17 -16.97 18.65
CA LEU A 57 2.56 -16.33 19.91
C LEU A 57 4.07 -16.26 20.03
N PHE A 58 4.58 -15.06 20.33
CA PHE A 58 5.98 -14.76 20.52
C PHE A 58 6.20 -14.30 21.97
N PRO A 59 6.96 -15.06 22.79
CA PRO A 59 7.36 -14.60 24.12
C PRO A 59 8.16 -13.30 24.01
N THR A 60 7.77 -12.27 24.75
CA THR A 60 8.47 -10.98 24.70
C THR A 60 9.78 -11.00 25.47
N GLY A 61 9.88 -11.87 26.50
CA GLY A 61 10.97 -11.82 27.47
C GLY A 61 10.89 -10.61 28.41
N PHE A 62 9.75 -9.91 28.41
CA PHE A 62 9.36 -8.82 29.28
C PHE A 62 7.99 -9.12 29.91
N GLY A 63 7.53 -8.28 30.84
CA GLY A 63 6.25 -8.48 31.52
C GLY A 63 6.26 -9.73 32.40
N ALA A 64 5.11 -10.41 32.49
CA ALA A 64 4.98 -11.62 33.29
C ALA A 64 5.75 -12.81 32.69
N LYS A 65 6.13 -13.79 33.53
CA LYS A 65 6.96 -14.95 33.12
C LYS A 65 6.25 -15.79 32.04
N PRO A 66 6.85 -16.01 30.86
CA PRO A 66 6.24 -16.83 29.83
C PRO A 66 6.22 -18.31 30.23
N ALA A 67 5.14 -19.00 29.88
CA ALA A 67 4.99 -20.45 30.04
C ALA A 67 5.85 -21.24 29.04
N PHE A 68 6.23 -20.62 27.91
CA PHE A 68 7.11 -21.20 26.90
C PHE A 68 8.15 -20.17 26.42
N ALA A 69 9.36 -20.64 26.10
CA ALA A 69 10.50 -19.77 25.78
C ALA A 69 10.72 -19.51 24.28
N LYS A 70 9.98 -20.17 23.39
CA LYS A 70 10.16 -20.06 21.94
C LYS A 70 8.84 -19.71 21.24
N PRO A 71 8.87 -18.98 20.11
CA PRO A 71 7.66 -18.73 19.32
C PRO A 71 6.92 -20.02 19.00
N ARG A 72 5.60 -19.99 19.11
CA ARG A 72 4.75 -21.14 18.79
C ARG A 72 3.58 -20.73 17.92
N LYS A 73 3.16 -21.64 17.07
CA LYS A 73 1.91 -21.55 16.34
C LYS A 73 0.73 -21.71 17.31
N LEU A 74 -0.28 -20.86 17.17
CA LEU A 74 -1.50 -20.87 17.98
C LEU A 74 -2.69 -21.45 17.23
N THR A 75 -2.88 -21.10 15.96
CA THR A 75 -3.99 -21.60 15.13
C THR A 75 -3.48 -22.41 13.94
N ALA A 76 -4.38 -23.16 13.29
CA ALA A 76 -4.01 -24.06 12.19
C ALA A 76 -5.03 -24.05 11.03
N GLY A 77 -5.68 -22.92 10.75
CA GLY A 77 -6.54 -22.85 9.57
C GLY A 77 -6.17 -21.75 8.59
N ASP A 78 -7.01 -21.59 7.56
CA ASP A 78 -6.53 -21.08 6.27
C ASP A 78 -6.22 -19.57 6.25
N LYS A 79 -7.06 -18.76 6.88
CA LYS A 79 -6.99 -17.28 6.82
C LYS A 79 -7.33 -16.66 8.17
N ASP A 80 -6.40 -16.73 9.12
CA ASP A 80 -6.57 -16.14 10.46
C ASP A 80 -5.88 -14.79 10.55
N SER A 81 -6.64 -13.73 10.81
CA SER A 81 -6.11 -12.37 10.82
C SER A 81 -6.72 -11.50 11.94
N ASP A 82 -6.16 -10.30 12.11
CA ASP A 82 -6.61 -9.29 13.09
C ASP A 82 -6.72 -9.81 14.55
N PRO A 83 -5.67 -10.44 15.13
CA PRO A 83 -5.75 -10.96 16.49
C PRO A 83 -5.84 -9.83 17.52
N ARG A 84 -6.81 -9.88 18.44
CA ARG A 84 -7.04 -8.91 19.53
C ARG A 84 -7.16 -9.63 20.88
N TRP A 85 -6.31 -9.26 21.82
CA TRP A 85 -6.36 -9.77 23.19
C TRP A 85 -7.54 -9.19 23.96
N SER A 86 -8.25 -10.02 24.72
CA SER A 86 -9.20 -9.55 25.72
C SER A 86 -8.46 -8.78 26.82
N PRO A 87 -9.06 -7.73 27.41
CA PRO A 87 -8.44 -6.96 28.48
C PRO A 87 -8.05 -7.77 29.72
N ASP A 88 -8.76 -8.88 30.00
CA ASP A 88 -8.41 -9.83 31.07
C ASP A 88 -7.35 -10.87 30.67
N GLY A 89 -6.93 -10.87 29.40
CA GLY A 89 -5.89 -11.75 28.87
C GLY A 89 -6.29 -13.20 28.66
N LYS A 90 -7.56 -13.56 28.87
CA LYS A 90 -8.04 -14.95 28.76
C LYS A 90 -8.30 -15.40 27.32
N TRP A 91 -8.57 -14.45 26.42
CA TRP A 91 -8.97 -14.74 25.05
C TRP A 91 -8.18 -13.92 24.04
N ILE A 92 -8.00 -14.50 22.85
CA ILE A 92 -7.62 -13.79 21.65
C ILE A 92 -8.76 -13.94 20.66
N ALA A 93 -9.42 -12.82 20.35
CA ALA A 93 -10.38 -12.75 19.25
C ALA A 93 -9.63 -12.53 17.94
N PHE A 94 -10.13 -13.09 16.85
CA PHE A 94 -9.56 -12.88 15.52
C PHE A 94 -10.62 -13.10 14.45
N THR A 95 -10.36 -12.63 13.24
CA THR A 95 -11.25 -12.84 12.10
C THR A 95 -10.75 -14.02 11.27
N ALA A 96 -11.68 -14.88 10.86
CA ALA A 96 -11.36 -15.97 9.95
C ALA A 96 -12.56 -16.33 9.09
N LYS A 97 -12.28 -16.80 7.88
CA LYS A 97 -13.26 -17.47 7.01
C LYS A 97 -12.84 -18.94 6.88
N ARG A 98 -13.44 -19.82 7.67
CA ARG A 98 -13.25 -21.27 7.58
C ARG A 98 -14.03 -21.84 6.40
N LYS A 99 -13.79 -23.11 6.06
CA LYS A 99 -14.44 -23.79 4.93
C LYS A 99 -15.97 -23.76 5.00
N ASP A 100 -16.53 -23.87 6.20
CA ASP A 100 -17.98 -23.89 6.44
C ASP A 100 -18.55 -22.47 6.67
N ASP A 101 -17.72 -21.43 6.56
CA ASP A 101 -18.14 -20.04 6.69
C ASP A 101 -18.46 -19.44 5.31
N ALA A 102 -19.68 -18.95 5.14
CA ALA A 102 -20.04 -18.17 3.96
C ALA A 102 -19.26 -16.85 3.88
N GLU A 103 -19.09 -16.19 5.03
CA GLU A 103 -18.40 -14.90 5.20
C GLU A 103 -17.47 -14.91 6.43
N PRO A 104 -16.43 -14.06 6.51
CA PRO A 104 -15.54 -13.99 7.67
C PRO A 104 -16.29 -13.83 9.00
N GLN A 105 -15.91 -14.57 10.03
CA GLN A 105 -16.53 -14.55 11.35
C GLN A 105 -15.51 -14.19 12.43
N VAL A 106 -16.01 -13.83 13.62
CA VAL A 106 -15.19 -13.71 14.82
C VAL A 106 -14.98 -15.09 15.43
N TYR A 107 -13.74 -15.42 15.72
CA TYR A 107 -13.33 -16.62 16.45
C TYR A 107 -12.61 -16.23 17.74
N LEU A 108 -12.73 -17.08 18.76
CA LEU A 108 -12.03 -16.97 20.03
C LEU A 108 -11.08 -18.16 20.22
N ILE A 109 -9.88 -17.90 20.72
CA ILE A 109 -8.95 -18.93 21.17
C ILE A 109 -8.28 -18.52 22.47
N ALA A 110 -8.07 -19.48 23.37
CA ALA A 110 -7.33 -19.24 24.59
C ALA A 110 -5.81 -19.20 24.30
N PRO A 111 -5.04 -18.33 24.98
CA PRO A 111 -3.63 -18.14 24.69
C PRO A 111 -2.73 -19.28 25.16
N ASP A 112 -3.24 -20.21 25.96
CA ASP A 112 -2.60 -21.47 26.36
C ASP A 112 -2.80 -22.58 25.31
N GLY A 113 -3.85 -22.51 24.49
CA GLY A 113 -4.07 -23.36 23.32
C GLY A 113 -5.50 -23.91 23.29
N GLY A 114 -5.67 -25.07 22.63
CA GLY A 114 -6.99 -25.64 22.33
C GLY A 114 -7.49 -25.24 20.94
N GLU A 115 -8.73 -25.61 20.62
CA GLU A 115 -9.35 -25.27 19.35
C GLU A 115 -10.02 -23.90 19.38
N ALA A 116 -9.93 -23.18 18.28
CA ALA A 116 -10.62 -21.90 18.13
C ALA A 116 -12.13 -22.14 18.02
N THR A 117 -12.92 -21.43 18.81
CA THR A 117 -14.38 -21.50 18.81
C THR A 117 -14.96 -20.36 17.98
N ARG A 118 -15.89 -20.66 17.08
CA ARG A 118 -16.64 -19.66 16.31
C ARG A 118 -17.56 -18.89 17.26
N LEU A 119 -17.41 -17.57 17.32
CA LEU A 119 -18.23 -16.71 18.18
C LEU A 119 -19.48 -16.19 17.46
N THR A 120 -19.34 -15.74 16.21
CA THR A 120 -20.44 -15.13 15.45
C THR A 120 -20.96 -16.03 14.34
N THR A 121 -22.24 -15.86 13.99
CA THR A 121 -22.88 -16.51 12.84
C THR A 121 -23.57 -15.49 11.92
N ILE A 122 -22.94 -14.33 11.72
CA ILE A 122 -23.53 -13.22 10.97
C ILE A 122 -23.42 -13.44 9.45
N ALA A 123 -24.50 -13.17 8.72
CA ALA A 123 -24.53 -13.34 7.27
C ALA A 123 -23.63 -12.36 6.49
N THR A 124 -23.32 -11.20 7.08
CA THR A 124 -22.64 -10.07 6.41
C THR A 124 -21.13 -9.99 6.69
N GLY A 125 -20.61 -10.90 7.51
CA GLY A 125 -19.21 -11.00 7.86
C GLY A 125 -18.71 -9.97 8.89
N ALA A 126 -17.57 -10.25 9.52
CA ALA A 126 -16.94 -9.42 10.55
C ALA A 126 -15.50 -9.04 10.19
N LEU A 127 -15.13 -7.79 10.48
CA LEU A 127 -13.77 -7.26 10.37
C LEU A 127 -13.51 -6.16 11.43
N ALA A 128 -12.26 -5.71 11.57
CA ALA A 128 -11.88 -4.57 12.43
C ALA A 128 -12.33 -4.70 13.89
N LEU A 129 -11.81 -5.69 14.61
CA LEU A 129 -12.27 -6.03 15.97
C LEU A 129 -11.74 -5.07 17.04
N LYS A 130 -12.57 -4.76 18.06
CA LYS A 130 -12.16 -4.12 19.31
C LYS A 130 -12.88 -4.73 20.52
N TRP A 131 -12.14 -4.97 21.60
CA TRP A 131 -12.73 -5.43 22.86
C TRP A 131 -13.28 -4.28 23.69
N PHE A 132 -14.41 -4.52 24.36
CA PHE A 132 -14.81 -3.71 25.51
C PHE A 132 -13.91 -4.04 26.71
N ARG A 133 -13.68 -3.05 27.59
CA ARG A 133 -12.88 -3.21 28.82
C ARG A 133 -13.40 -4.30 29.77
N ASP A 134 -14.69 -4.61 29.68
CA ASP A 134 -15.33 -5.65 30.48
C ASP A 134 -14.93 -7.08 30.10
N SER A 135 -14.21 -7.28 28.97
CA SER A 135 -13.85 -8.59 28.41
C SER A 135 -15.06 -9.50 28.13
N LYS A 136 -16.27 -8.94 28.07
CA LYS A 136 -17.53 -9.66 27.82
C LYS A 136 -18.15 -9.30 26.49
N ARG A 137 -17.73 -8.19 25.89
CA ARG A 137 -18.25 -7.71 24.61
C ARG A 137 -17.12 -7.40 23.61
N ILE A 138 -17.42 -7.60 22.34
CA ILE A 138 -16.55 -7.28 21.20
C ILE A 138 -17.34 -6.40 20.23
N ALA A 139 -16.77 -5.28 19.82
CA ALA A 139 -17.24 -4.52 18.67
C ALA A 139 -16.48 -4.94 17.40
N PHE A 140 -17.15 -4.87 16.25
CA PHE A 140 -16.57 -5.15 14.95
C PHE A 140 -17.35 -4.43 13.85
N VAL A 141 -16.75 -4.27 12.68
CA VAL A 141 -17.40 -3.70 11.50
C VAL A 141 -18.04 -4.82 10.68
N SER A 142 -19.27 -4.59 10.21
CA SER A 142 -19.98 -5.44 9.25
C SER A 142 -20.61 -4.59 8.15
N TRP A 143 -20.60 -5.09 6.93
CA TRP A 143 -21.23 -4.42 5.78
C TRP A 143 -22.68 -4.85 5.68
N VAL A 144 -23.61 -4.00 6.08
CA VAL A 144 -25.03 -4.33 6.22
C VAL A 144 -25.91 -3.54 5.28
N TRP A 145 -27.07 -4.08 4.91
CA TRP A 145 -28.12 -3.30 4.27
C TRP A 145 -28.88 -2.49 5.33
N PRO A 146 -28.78 -1.14 5.34
CA PRO A 146 -29.42 -0.34 6.38
C PRO A 146 -30.96 -0.37 6.32
N ASP A 147 -31.55 -0.77 5.18
CA ASP A 147 -33.00 -0.97 5.05
C ASP A 147 -33.52 -2.26 5.71
N LEU A 148 -32.63 -3.15 6.16
CA LEU A 148 -33.00 -4.44 6.76
C LEU A 148 -32.76 -4.45 8.27
N ALA A 149 -33.83 -4.59 9.03
CA ALA A 149 -33.81 -4.46 10.49
C ALA A 149 -33.27 -5.67 11.27
N THR A 150 -33.12 -6.85 10.63
CA THR A 150 -32.76 -8.09 11.33
C THR A 150 -31.67 -8.86 10.60
N GLU A 151 -30.86 -9.60 11.36
CA GLU A 151 -29.85 -10.51 10.78
C GLU A 151 -30.50 -11.48 9.78
N ALA A 152 -31.64 -12.09 10.13
CA ALA A 152 -32.30 -13.05 9.26
C ALA A 152 -32.69 -12.44 7.90
N ALA A 153 -33.07 -11.15 7.88
CA ALA A 153 -33.33 -10.43 6.65
C ALA A 153 -32.04 -10.19 5.84
N GLN A 154 -30.95 -9.80 6.51
CA GLN A 154 -29.62 -9.68 5.89
C GLN A 154 -29.21 -11.01 5.23
N GLY A 155 -29.35 -12.13 5.96
CA GLY A 155 -29.03 -13.47 5.47
C GLY A 155 -29.91 -13.93 4.31
N LYS A 156 -31.21 -13.62 4.36
CA LYS A 156 -32.14 -13.88 3.24
C LYS A 156 -31.68 -13.15 1.98
N ARG A 157 -31.36 -11.85 2.07
CA ARG A 157 -30.90 -11.07 0.92
C ARG A 157 -29.54 -11.52 0.39
N MET A 158 -28.59 -11.90 1.27
CA MET A 158 -27.31 -12.51 0.86
C MET A 158 -27.56 -13.77 0.00
N LYS A 159 -28.46 -14.65 0.47
CA LYS A 159 -28.81 -15.90 -0.23
C LYS A 159 -29.49 -15.62 -1.57
N GLU A 160 -30.51 -14.77 -1.60
CA GLU A 160 -31.23 -14.39 -2.82
C GLU A 160 -30.28 -13.81 -3.88
N ARG A 161 -29.36 -12.91 -3.49
CA ARG A 161 -28.36 -12.36 -4.40
C ARG A 161 -27.42 -13.44 -4.96
N LYS A 162 -26.96 -14.36 -4.11
CA LYS A 162 -26.12 -15.49 -4.53
C LYS A 162 -26.86 -16.42 -5.50
N GLU A 163 -28.14 -16.68 -5.27
CA GLU A 163 -28.98 -17.56 -6.08
C GLU A 163 -29.43 -16.91 -7.40
N ALA A 164 -29.59 -15.59 -7.44
CA ALA A 164 -29.98 -14.85 -8.64
C ALA A 164 -28.96 -14.96 -9.78
N LYS A 165 -27.68 -15.22 -9.48
CA LYS A 165 -26.57 -15.35 -10.44
C LYS A 165 -26.38 -14.14 -11.37
N VAL A 166 -27.01 -13.00 -11.06
CA VAL A 166 -26.84 -11.74 -11.79
C VAL A 166 -25.48 -11.17 -11.46
N THR A 167 -24.67 -10.90 -12.48
CA THR A 167 -23.33 -10.32 -12.35
C THR A 167 -23.29 -8.82 -12.67
N ALA A 168 -24.44 -8.22 -13.00
CA ALA A 168 -24.54 -6.79 -13.29
C ALA A 168 -24.45 -5.95 -12.00
N HIS A 169 -23.77 -4.80 -12.11
CA HIS A 169 -23.67 -3.79 -11.06
C HIS A 169 -24.47 -2.56 -11.48
N LEU A 170 -25.42 -2.15 -10.64
CA LEU A 170 -26.29 -1.00 -10.89
C LEU A 170 -25.97 0.09 -9.87
N THR A 171 -25.77 1.32 -10.34
CA THR A 171 -25.48 2.45 -9.45
C THR A 171 -25.93 3.76 -10.06
N GLU A 172 -26.48 4.62 -9.21
CA GLU A 172 -26.63 6.05 -9.47
C GLU A 172 -25.64 6.86 -8.61
N ARG A 173 -24.87 6.17 -7.75
CA ARG A 173 -23.90 6.78 -6.85
C ARG A 173 -22.67 7.27 -7.60
N ALA A 174 -22.11 8.35 -7.11
CA ALA A 174 -20.90 8.98 -7.61
C ALA A 174 -19.67 8.07 -7.40
N GLU A 175 -19.59 7.45 -6.22
CA GLU A 175 -18.58 6.42 -5.89
C GLU A 175 -19.19 5.02 -6.00
N TYR A 176 -18.57 4.15 -6.78
CA TYR A 176 -19.16 2.85 -7.13
C TYR A 176 -18.15 1.69 -7.21
N ARG A 177 -16.85 1.99 -7.19
CA ARG A 177 -15.76 1.01 -7.13
C ARG A 177 -14.68 1.50 -6.19
N PHE A 178 -13.96 0.58 -5.58
CA PHE A 178 -12.79 0.89 -4.78
C PHE A 178 -11.74 -0.21 -4.97
N TRP A 179 -10.55 0.17 -5.46
CA TRP A 179 -9.40 -0.68 -5.79
C TRP A 179 -9.67 -1.86 -6.74
N ASP A 180 -10.46 -2.83 -6.34
CA ASP A 180 -10.72 -4.09 -7.04
C ASP A 180 -12.13 -4.67 -6.83
N HIS A 181 -13.01 -3.92 -6.15
CA HIS A 181 -14.38 -4.35 -5.87
C HIS A 181 -15.41 -3.24 -6.10
N TRP A 182 -16.67 -3.64 -6.17
CA TRP A 182 -17.82 -2.75 -6.38
C TRP A 182 -18.48 -2.38 -5.05
N LEU A 183 -18.98 -1.14 -4.98
CA LEU A 183 -19.72 -0.58 -3.83
C LEU A 183 -21.23 -0.44 -4.12
N THR A 184 -21.73 -1.22 -5.08
CA THR A 184 -23.04 -1.03 -5.73
C THR A 184 -24.15 -1.93 -5.18
N ASP A 185 -23.86 -2.71 -4.14
CA ASP A 185 -24.84 -3.63 -3.56
C ASP A 185 -25.75 -2.97 -2.51
N GLY A 186 -25.52 -1.70 -2.19
CA GLY A 186 -26.31 -0.93 -1.22
C GLY A 186 -25.96 -1.22 0.25
N ARG A 187 -24.87 -1.95 0.53
CA ARG A 187 -24.38 -2.15 1.89
C ARG A 187 -23.59 -0.96 2.39
N GLU A 188 -23.66 -0.74 3.69
CA GLU A 188 -22.93 0.29 4.42
C GLU A 188 -22.18 -0.33 5.60
N PRO A 189 -20.97 0.16 5.93
CA PRO A 189 -20.20 -0.39 7.03
C PRO A 189 -20.71 0.13 8.38
N HIS A 190 -21.26 -0.76 9.19
CA HIS A 190 -21.77 -0.49 10.52
C HIS A 190 -20.91 -1.13 11.60
N VAL A 191 -20.87 -0.51 12.78
CA VAL A 191 -20.29 -1.11 13.98
C VAL A 191 -21.36 -1.95 14.69
N LEU A 192 -21.10 -3.25 14.82
CA LEU A 192 -21.90 -4.20 15.57
C LEU A 192 -21.20 -4.58 16.86
N VAL A 193 -21.98 -4.95 17.88
CA VAL A 193 -21.46 -5.43 19.17
C VAL A 193 -21.98 -6.84 19.45
N CYS A 194 -21.06 -7.74 19.78
CA CYS A 194 -21.31 -9.13 20.17
C CYS A 194 -21.11 -9.32 21.67
N ASP A 195 -22.04 -10.02 22.32
CA ASP A 195 -21.84 -10.59 23.65
C ASP A 195 -21.13 -11.95 23.55
N ILE A 196 -19.98 -12.12 24.21
CA ILE A 196 -19.15 -13.31 24.01
C ILE A 196 -19.76 -14.59 24.60
N ALA A 197 -20.64 -14.47 25.60
CA ALA A 197 -21.22 -15.63 26.28
C ALA A 197 -22.34 -16.25 25.44
N THR A 198 -23.05 -15.42 24.68
CA THR A 198 -24.23 -15.84 23.90
C THR A 198 -24.01 -15.83 22.39
N GLY A 199 -22.95 -15.18 21.90
CA GLY A 199 -22.73 -14.94 20.46
C GLY A 199 -23.72 -13.93 19.84
N ARG A 200 -24.63 -13.35 20.62
CA ARG A 200 -25.66 -12.45 20.12
C ARG A 200 -25.06 -11.12 19.69
N THR A 201 -25.40 -10.69 18.48
CA THR A 201 -24.93 -9.44 17.88
C THR A 201 -26.07 -8.43 17.76
N HIS A 202 -25.76 -7.15 17.97
CA HIS A 202 -26.65 -6.05 17.64
C HIS A 202 -25.91 -4.95 16.86
N ASP A 203 -26.59 -4.37 15.89
CA ASP A 203 -26.11 -3.22 15.13
C ASP A 203 -26.33 -1.93 15.94
N VAL A 204 -25.23 -1.26 16.27
CA VAL A 204 -25.26 -0.01 17.05
C VAL A 204 -25.75 1.16 16.20
N LEU A 205 -25.62 1.09 14.88
CA LEU A 205 -25.91 2.16 13.94
C LEU A 205 -27.26 2.03 13.23
N ALA A 206 -27.96 0.90 13.39
CA ALA A 206 -29.27 0.66 12.78
C ALA A 206 -30.30 1.78 13.00
N ARG A 207 -30.22 2.51 14.13
CA ARG A 207 -31.09 3.65 14.45
C ARG A 207 -30.43 5.02 14.27
N ALA A 208 -29.13 5.03 14.03
CA ALA A 208 -28.30 6.22 14.08
C ALA A 208 -28.34 7.03 12.76
N ARG A 209 -28.80 6.43 11.65
CA ARG A 209 -28.77 7.01 10.29
C ARG A 209 -27.40 7.58 9.90
N VAL A 210 -26.34 6.92 10.39
CA VAL A 210 -24.94 7.21 10.06
C VAL A 210 -24.23 5.88 9.86
N SER A 211 -23.21 5.87 9.02
CA SER A 211 -22.34 4.73 8.77
C SER A 211 -20.88 5.17 8.78
N LEU A 212 -19.97 4.20 8.88
CA LEU A 212 -18.56 4.48 8.63
C LEU A 212 -18.36 4.79 7.14
N GLN A 213 -17.22 5.36 6.79
CA GLN A 213 -16.87 5.57 5.39
C GLN A 213 -16.68 4.22 4.65
N PRO A 214 -17.21 4.07 3.42
CA PRO A 214 -17.20 2.80 2.69
C PRO A 214 -15.87 2.48 1.98
N TRP A 215 -14.85 3.33 2.05
CA TRP A 215 -13.53 3.02 1.49
C TRP A 215 -12.64 2.37 2.56
N GLU A 216 -12.73 1.03 2.66
CA GLU A 216 -11.93 0.18 3.57
C GLU A 216 -12.00 0.57 5.07
N PRO A 217 -13.16 0.40 5.73
CA PRO A 217 -13.26 0.65 7.16
C PRO A 217 -12.35 -0.30 7.96
N THR A 218 -11.57 0.29 8.85
CA THR A 218 -10.63 -0.40 9.76
C THR A 218 -10.97 -0.15 11.23
N SER A 219 -10.27 -0.83 12.14
CA SER A 219 -10.39 -0.60 13.59
C SER A 219 -10.01 0.81 14.01
N ASP A 220 -9.38 1.59 13.12
CA ASP A 220 -8.99 2.95 13.41
C ASP A 220 -10.17 3.92 13.30
N HIS A 221 -11.22 3.58 12.55
CA HIS A 221 -12.38 4.45 12.30
C HIS A 221 -13.41 4.51 13.43
N TYR A 222 -13.21 3.76 14.50
CA TYR A 222 -14.05 3.84 15.68
C TYR A 222 -13.26 3.55 16.95
N ASP A 223 -13.78 3.97 18.10
CA ASP A 223 -13.23 3.59 19.39
C ASP A 223 -14.30 3.52 20.48
N ILE A 224 -14.07 2.67 21.48
CA ILE A 224 -15.04 2.39 22.54
C ILE A 224 -14.69 3.24 23.77
N ALA A 225 -15.66 3.94 24.33
CA ALA A 225 -15.42 4.70 25.56
C ALA A 225 -14.97 3.75 26.71
N PRO A 226 -14.08 4.18 27.61
CA PRO A 226 -13.59 3.35 28.70
C PRO A 226 -14.67 2.79 29.64
N ASP A 227 -15.80 3.48 29.76
CA ASP A 227 -16.97 3.04 30.54
C ASP A 227 -17.88 2.06 29.78
N GLY A 228 -17.60 1.84 28.49
CA GLY A 228 -18.35 0.95 27.60
C GLY A 228 -19.78 1.40 27.32
N ARG A 229 -20.08 2.69 27.44
CA ARG A 229 -21.43 3.27 27.25
C ARG A 229 -21.66 3.93 25.89
N GLU A 230 -20.59 4.32 25.20
CA GLU A 230 -20.66 4.94 23.88
C GLU A 230 -19.50 4.51 22.98
N ILE A 231 -19.67 4.74 21.67
CA ILE A 231 -18.66 4.49 20.64
C ILE A 231 -18.45 5.80 19.86
N ALA A 232 -17.19 6.22 19.70
CA ALA A 232 -16.80 7.29 18.79
C ALA A 232 -16.54 6.71 17.39
N LEU A 233 -16.93 7.43 16.35
CA LEU A 233 -16.93 6.99 14.95
C LEU A 233 -16.38 8.10 14.06
N THR A 234 -15.69 7.72 13.00
CA THR A 234 -15.48 8.54 11.79
C THR A 234 -16.68 8.35 10.88
N ILE A 235 -17.41 9.43 10.60
CA ILE A 235 -18.59 9.42 9.74
C ILE A 235 -18.41 10.39 8.58
N ASP A 236 -19.03 10.08 7.43
CA ASP A 236 -19.30 11.06 6.39
C ASP A 236 -20.66 11.72 6.70
N PRO A 237 -20.74 13.02 6.99
CA PRO A 237 -21.98 13.69 7.33
C PRO A 237 -22.86 13.99 6.09
N HIS A 238 -22.37 13.75 4.88
CA HIS A 238 -23.14 13.97 3.65
C HIS A 238 -24.17 12.85 3.43
N GLY A 239 -25.29 13.19 2.78
CA GLY A 239 -26.35 12.21 2.49
C GLY A 239 -25.92 11.10 1.51
N GLU A 240 -24.88 11.33 0.72
CA GLU A 240 -24.22 10.33 -0.10
C GLU A 240 -22.71 10.36 0.18
N PRO A 241 -22.10 9.23 0.61
CA PRO A 241 -20.67 9.18 0.84
C PRO A 241 -19.87 9.44 -0.44
N GLY A 242 -18.83 10.26 -0.33
CA GLY A 242 -17.85 10.49 -1.40
C GLY A 242 -16.41 10.46 -0.90
N MET A 243 -15.47 9.86 -1.64
CA MET A 243 -14.09 9.63 -1.18
C MET A 243 -13.31 10.91 -0.84
N MET A 244 -13.80 12.06 -1.27
CA MET A 244 -13.23 13.38 -1.00
C MET A 244 -14.11 14.27 -0.13
N ASN A 245 -15.19 13.72 0.42
CA ASN A 245 -15.99 14.40 1.40
C ASN A 245 -15.18 14.58 2.68
N ARG A 246 -15.57 15.58 3.45
CA ARG A 246 -15.03 15.79 4.78
C ARG A 246 -15.67 14.78 5.73
N CYS A 247 -14.87 14.11 6.55
CA CYS A 247 -15.38 13.31 7.65
C CYS A 247 -15.50 14.11 8.94
N ASP A 248 -16.42 13.69 9.81
CA ASP A 248 -16.60 14.21 11.15
C ASP A 248 -16.45 13.10 12.21
N ILE A 249 -16.18 13.50 13.45
CA ILE A 249 -16.19 12.61 14.62
C ILE A 249 -17.55 12.69 15.31
N ALA A 250 -18.26 11.57 15.38
CA ALA A 250 -19.52 11.44 16.10
C ALA A 250 -19.42 10.40 17.22
N VAL A 251 -20.24 10.54 18.25
CA VAL A 251 -20.40 9.54 19.32
C VAL A 251 -21.82 8.99 19.33
N VAL A 252 -21.95 7.68 19.54
CA VAL A 252 -23.24 6.98 19.62
C VAL A 252 -23.38 6.33 20.98
N SER A 253 -24.46 6.67 21.69
CA SER A 253 -24.81 6.04 22.96
C SER A 253 -25.34 4.62 22.73
N LEU A 254 -24.75 3.62 23.39
CA LEU A 254 -25.19 2.23 23.30
C LEU A 254 -26.55 1.97 23.96
N ALA A 255 -26.94 2.80 24.94
CA ALA A 255 -28.22 2.65 25.63
C ALA A 255 -29.40 3.21 24.83
N SER A 256 -29.21 4.35 24.16
CA SER A 256 -30.30 5.08 23.49
C SER A 256 -30.21 5.07 21.97
N GLY A 257 -29.05 4.75 21.38
CA GLY A 257 -28.77 4.94 19.96
C GLY A 257 -28.61 6.40 19.54
N ARG A 258 -28.63 7.36 20.47
CA ARG A 258 -28.51 8.79 20.16
C ARG A 258 -27.10 9.11 19.65
N VAL A 259 -27.05 9.78 18.50
CA VAL A 259 -25.82 10.30 17.88
C VAL A 259 -25.58 11.75 18.30
N LYS A 260 -24.33 12.07 18.63
CA LYS A 260 -23.85 13.45 18.81
C LYS A 260 -22.60 13.65 17.96
N ASN A 261 -22.67 14.55 16.98
CA ASN A 261 -21.50 14.99 16.23
C ASN A 261 -20.67 15.96 17.08
N LEU A 262 -19.37 15.69 17.22
CA LEU A 262 -18.42 16.47 18.02
C LEU A 262 -17.61 17.46 17.20
N SER A 263 -17.50 17.26 15.89
CA SER A 263 -16.60 18.03 15.02
C SER A 263 -17.26 18.68 13.80
N SER A 264 -18.59 18.71 13.73
CA SER A 264 -19.33 19.35 12.62
C SER A 264 -18.95 20.80 12.33
N ALA A 265 -18.45 21.53 13.32
CA ALA A 265 -18.02 22.92 13.22
C ALA A 265 -16.49 23.08 13.08
N SER A 266 -15.72 22.00 12.89
CA SER A 266 -14.26 22.02 12.92
C SER A 266 -13.63 22.68 11.68
N GLY A 267 -14.34 22.62 10.54
CA GLY A 267 -13.84 23.01 9.22
C GLY A 267 -12.82 22.04 8.60
N MET A 268 -12.55 20.89 9.23
CA MET A 268 -11.51 19.93 8.86
C MET A 268 -12.12 18.55 8.59
N SER A 269 -11.44 17.70 7.83
CA SER A 269 -11.76 16.27 7.82
C SER A 269 -11.19 15.66 9.10
N ASP A 270 -12.04 15.26 10.03
CA ASP A 270 -11.62 14.66 11.30
C ASP A 270 -11.85 13.15 11.29
N GLU A 271 -10.80 12.37 11.54
CA GLU A 271 -10.79 10.91 11.41
C GLU A 271 -10.04 10.22 12.55
N HIS A 272 -10.36 8.93 12.74
CA HIS A 272 -9.70 8.00 13.65
C HIS A 272 -9.73 8.41 15.13
N PRO A 273 -10.92 8.46 15.77
CA PRO A 273 -11.02 8.87 17.17
C PRO A 273 -10.37 7.84 18.12
N ARG A 274 -9.83 8.34 19.24
CA ARG A 274 -9.21 7.55 20.31
C ARG A 274 -9.53 8.09 21.69
N TYR A 275 -10.20 7.30 22.51
CA TYR A 275 -10.47 7.65 23.90
C TYR A 275 -9.21 7.52 24.76
N SER A 276 -8.98 8.54 25.57
CA SER A 276 -8.04 8.48 26.70
C SER A 276 -8.47 7.42 27.72
N PRO A 277 -7.53 6.77 28.44
CA PRO A 277 -7.86 5.72 29.38
C PRO A 277 -8.79 6.09 30.54
N ASP A 278 -8.74 7.34 30.99
CA ASP A 278 -9.63 7.95 31.99
C ASP A 278 -10.95 8.46 31.39
N GLY A 279 -11.07 8.42 30.06
CA GLY A 279 -12.23 8.87 29.32
C GLY A 279 -12.39 10.38 29.27
N ARG A 280 -11.47 11.19 29.80
CA ARG A 280 -11.64 12.65 29.79
C ARG A 280 -11.51 13.24 28.39
N TYR A 281 -10.60 12.68 27.60
CA TYR A 281 -10.22 13.19 26.30
C TYR A 281 -10.54 12.22 25.16
N LEU A 282 -10.73 12.81 23.97
CA LEU A 282 -10.61 12.15 22.68
C LEU A 282 -9.43 12.76 21.92
N ALA A 283 -8.63 11.94 21.24
CA ALA A 283 -7.67 12.40 20.23
C ALA A 283 -8.09 11.89 18.85
N TRP A 284 -7.82 12.65 17.79
CA TRP A 284 -8.10 12.24 16.41
C TRP A 284 -7.18 12.96 15.42
N HIS A 285 -7.11 12.44 14.20
CA HIS A 285 -6.43 13.11 13.08
C HIS A 285 -7.36 14.15 12.46
N ALA A 286 -6.82 15.31 12.09
CA ALA A 286 -7.55 16.37 11.41
C ALA A 286 -6.77 16.83 10.16
N TYR A 287 -7.46 16.92 9.03
CA TYR A 287 -6.90 17.25 7.72
C TYR A 287 -7.54 18.53 7.16
N ASP A 288 -6.73 19.49 6.73
CA ASP A 288 -7.21 20.72 6.08
C ASP A 288 -7.41 20.51 4.57
N THR A 289 -8.42 19.71 4.22
CA THR A 289 -8.69 19.33 2.81
C THR A 289 -9.22 20.47 1.95
N ALA A 290 -9.63 21.58 2.58
CA ALA A 290 -10.02 22.83 1.91
C ALA A 290 -8.78 23.61 1.46
N ARG A 291 -7.74 23.71 2.30
CA ARG A 291 -6.45 24.32 1.93
C ARG A 291 -5.67 23.42 0.96
N ALA A 292 -5.52 22.14 1.30
CA ALA A 292 -4.76 21.17 0.55
C ALA A 292 -5.44 19.79 0.63
N PHE A 293 -5.91 19.26 -0.49
CA PHE A 293 -6.59 17.96 -0.49
C PHE A 293 -5.68 16.77 -0.12
N ASN A 294 -4.37 16.98 -0.15
CA ASN A 294 -3.30 16.07 0.27
C ASN A 294 -2.63 16.55 1.57
N ASP A 295 -3.35 17.29 2.42
CA ASP A 295 -2.87 17.66 3.75
C ASP A 295 -2.46 16.39 4.50
N GLN A 296 -1.25 16.38 5.08
CA GLN A 296 -0.73 15.21 5.78
C GLN A 296 -1.36 15.00 7.17
N GLY A 297 -2.21 15.94 7.60
CA GLY A 297 -2.94 15.89 8.86
C GLY A 297 -2.12 16.27 10.08
N HIS A 298 -2.84 16.44 11.19
CA HIS A 298 -2.27 16.62 12.53
C HIS A 298 -3.19 16.05 13.60
N LEU A 299 -2.66 15.82 14.80
CA LEU A 299 -3.47 15.39 15.93
C LEU A 299 -4.19 16.55 16.61
N ARG A 300 -5.46 16.33 16.93
CA ARG A 300 -6.27 17.21 17.79
C ARG A 300 -6.65 16.49 19.06
N LEU A 301 -6.83 17.27 20.12
CA LEU A 301 -7.31 16.85 21.42
C LEU A 301 -8.61 17.54 21.76
N TYR A 302 -9.64 16.76 22.08
CA TYR A 302 -10.93 17.21 22.56
C TYR A 302 -11.10 16.89 24.04
N ASP A 303 -11.21 17.91 24.88
CA ASP A 303 -11.58 17.75 26.30
C ASP A 303 -13.11 17.62 26.40
N ARG A 304 -13.60 16.43 26.75
CA ARG A 304 -15.04 16.13 26.83
C ARG A 304 -15.74 16.90 27.95
N ARG A 305 -15.01 17.35 28.98
CA ARG A 305 -15.57 18.11 30.10
C ARG A 305 -15.81 19.56 29.72
N THR A 306 -14.89 20.17 29.00
CA THR A 306 -14.97 21.60 28.64
C THR A 306 -15.43 21.83 27.20
N ALA A 307 -15.61 20.75 26.42
CA ALA A 307 -15.88 20.79 24.98
C ALA A 307 -14.84 21.61 24.17
N ARG A 308 -13.59 21.66 24.65
CA ARG A 308 -12.52 22.43 24.00
C ARG A 308 -11.73 21.53 23.07
N LEU A 309 -11.51 22.00 21.84
CA LEU A 309 -10.65 21.38 20.85
C LEU A 309 -9.32 22.13 20.76
N GLN A 310 -8.21 21.41 20.68
CA GLN A 310 -6.87 22.00 20.48
C GLN A 310 -6.01 21.14 19.55
N ARG A 311 -5.10 21.77 18.80
CA ARG A 311 -4.06 21.07 18.03
C ARG A 311 -2.94 20.63 18.97
N LEU A 312 -2.43 19.42 18.76
CA LEU A 312 -1.24 18.90 19.43
C LEU A 312 -0.01 19.09 18.54
N MET A 313 1.16 19.27 19.16
CA MET A 313 2.46 19.35 18.50
C MET A 313 2.50 20.34 17.31
N PRO A 314 2.21 21.63 17.52
CA PRO A 314 2.08 22.61 16.44
C PRO A 314 3.33 22.75 15.56
N GLN A 315 4.51 22.36 16.04
CA GLN A 315 5.77 22.44 15.30
C GLN A 315 6.13 21.13 14.56
N PHE A 316 5.37 20.05 14.76
CA PHE A 316 5.64 18.77 14.10
C PHE A 316 5.06 18.75 12.69
N ASP A 317 5.95 18.70 11.70
CA ASP A 317 5.61 18.74 10.27
C ASP A 317 5.81 17.36 9.63
N ARG A 318 5.15 16.33 10.17
CA ARG A 318 5.11 14.97 9.60
C ARG A 318 3.71 14.36 9.79
N ALA A 319 3.33 13.53 8.83
CA ALA A 319 2.15 12.68 8.95
C ALA A 319 2.27 11.76 10.17
N THR A 320 1.20 11.64 10.95
CA THR A 320 1.07 10.69 12.06
C THR A 320 0.05 9.62 11.73
N HIS A 321 0.29 8.41 12.23
CA HIS A 321 -0.56 7.24 12.01
C HIS A 321 -0.67 6.41 13.30
N HIS A 322 -1.70 5.58 13.43
CA HIS A 322 -1.88 4.60 14.51
C HIS A 322 -1.64 5.17 15.92
N VAL A 323 -2.54 6.05 16.36
CA VAL A 323 -2.45 6.72 17.66
C VAL A 323 -2.96 5.83 18.79
N ASP A 324 -2.19 5.78 19.88
CA ASP A 324 -2.58 5.19 21.16
C ASP A 324 -2.28 6.14 22.32
N TRP A 325 -2.98 5.95 23.43
CA TRP A 325 -2.75 6.71 24.66
C TRP A 325 -1.74 6.02 25.58
N ALA A 326 -0.95 6.81 26.31
CA ALA A 326 -0.25 6.33 27.50
C ALA A 326 -1.27 5.96 28.60
N PRO A 327 -0.97 4.98 29.49
CA PRO A 327 -1.91 4.50 30.52
C PRO A 327 -2.46 5.59 31.44
N ASP A 328 -1.67 6.63 31.67
CA ASP A 328 -1.96 7.74 32.59
C ASP A 328 -2.76 8.88 31.96
N SER A 329 -3.19 8.74 30.69
CA SER A 329 -3.86 9.79 29.92
C SER A 329 -3.03 11.07 29.72
N ARG A 330 -1.70 11.06 29.92
CA ARG A 330 -0.86 12.28 29.82
C ARG A 330 -0.05 12.41 28.54
N ALA A 331 -0.06 11.39 27.70
CA ALA A 331 0.69 11.39 26.45
C ALA A 331 0.03 10.50 25.39
N LEU A 332 0.39 10.77 24.14
CA LEU A 332 0.08 9.94 22.99
C LEU A 332 1.34 9.24 22.50
N LEU A 333 1.17 8.03 21.99
CA LEU A 333 2.13 7.31 21.15
C LEU A 333 1.54 7.20 19.74
N PHE A 334 2.40 7.27 18.72
CA PHE A 334 1.97 7.17 17.32
C PHE A 334 3.16 6.85 16.42
N LEU A 335 2.87 6.34 15.23
CA LEU A 335 3.85 6.21 14.16
C LEU A 335 3.94 7.51 13.36
N ALA A 336 5.13 7.84 12.85
CA ALA A 336 5.29 8.97 11.93
C ALA A 336 6.30 8.66 10.83
N ASP A 337 5.97 9.12 9.63
CA ASP A 337 6.85 9.08 8.46
C ASP A 337 7.92 10.17 8.59
N ASP A 338 9.20 9.82 8.61
CA ASP A 338 10.30 10.79 8.63
C ASP A 338 11.44 10.33 7.73
N ARG A 339 11.60 11.02 6.59
CA ARG A 339 12.70 10.85 5.62
C ARG A 339 12.92 9.38 5.22
N GLY A 340 11.85 8.73 4.77
CA GLY A 340 11.87 7.35 4.32
C GLY A 340 11.97 6.33 5.46
N ARG A 341 11.56 6.66 6.68
CA ARG A 341 11.48 5.73 7.82
C ARG A 341 10.15 5.91 8.52
N ILE A 342 9.68 4.86 9.20
CA ILE A 342 8.52 4.95 10.10
C ILE A 342 8.98 4.53 11.49
N GLY A 343 9.02 5.51 12.41
CA GLY A 343 9.38 5.30 13.81
C GLY A 343 8.17 5.41 14.74
N LEU A 344 8.33 4.93 15.97
CA LEU A 344 7.37 5.14 17.06
C LEU A 344 7.78 6.38 17.85
N TRP A 345 6.83 7.28 18.09
CA TRP A 345 7.04 8.56 18.75
C TRP A 345 6.09 8.70 19.94
N ARG A 346 6.46 9.57 20.89
CA ARG A 346 5.65 9.92 22.07
C ARG A 346 5.60 11.43 22.24
N ALA A 347 4.41 11.96 22.54
CA ALA A 347 4.21 13.37 22.87
C ALA A 347 3.36 13.53 24.13
N ALA A 348 3.81 14.37 25.06
CA ALA A 348 2.93 14.88 26.11
C ALA A 348 1.86 15.80 25.49
N LEU A 349 0.72 15.97 26.16
CA LEU A 349 -0.41 16.74 25.62
C LEU A 349 -0.12 18.24 25.43
N ASP A 350 0.90 18.76 26.08
CA ASP A 350 1.36 20.15 26.04
C ASP A 350 2.68 20.32 25.26
N ALA A 351 3.21 19.26 24.67
CA ALA A 351 4.47 19.31 23.94
C ALA A 351 4.33 19.98 22.56
N ASP A 352 5.30 20.83 22.21
CA ASP A 352 5.41 21.43 20.87
C ASP A 352 5.88 20.43 19.81
N LEU A 353 6.70 19.47 20.21
CA LEU A 353 7.28 18.42 19.37
C LEU A 353 7.26 17.07 20.11
N PRO A 354 7.11 15.96 19.38
CA PRO A 354 7.26 14.63 19.96
C PRO A 354 8.72 14.24 20.17
N THR A 355 8.89 13.19 20.96
CA THR A 355 10.17 12.50 21.17
C THR A 355 10.14 11.10 20.53
N PRO A 356 11.23 10.65 19.91
CA PRO A 356 11.33 9.29 19.40
C PRO A 356 11.32 8.26 20.54
N VAL A 357 10.64 7.13 20.34
CA VAL A 357 10.72 5.94 21.20
C VAL A 357 11.51 4.86 20.48
N ILE A 358 11.09 4.50 19.26
CA ILE A 358 11.77 3.52 18.41
C ILE A 358 12.16 4.18 17.09
N ARG A 359 13.43 4.03 16.71
CA ARG A 359 13.99 4.58 15.47
C ARG A 359 14.46 3.48 14.52
N GLY A 360 14.65 3.88 13.26
CA GLY A 360 15.24 3.05 12.21
C GLY A 360 14.22 2.15 11.52
N GLY A 361 14.47 1.86 10.23
CA GLY A 361 13.61 1.03 9.42
C GLY A 361 12.19 1.58 9.22
N THR A 362 11.27 0.66 8.92
CA THR A 362 9.83 0.91 8.81
C THR A 362 9.10 0.03 9.82
N ILE A 363 8.44 0.67 10.81
CA ILE A 363 7.49 0.01 11.69
C ILE A 363 6.13 -0.07 10.99
N ALA A 364 5.59 -1.28 10.86
CA ALA A 364 4.28 -1.50 10.21
C ALA A 364 3.10 -1.49 11.21
N GLY A 365 3.39 -1.64 12.51
CA GLY A 365 2.41 -1.61 13.58
C GLY A 365 3.06 -1.93 14.92
N TYR A 366 2.43 -1.50 16.00
CA TYR A 366 2.89 -1.71 17.37
C TYR A 366 1.72 -2.01 18.30
N ALA A 367 2.04 -2.56 19.46
CA ALA A 367 1.11 -2.81 20.56
C ALA A 367 1.84 -2.65 21.89
N ARG A 368 1.05 -2.43 22.96
CA ARG A 368 1.55 -2.13 24.30
C ARG A 368 0.81 -2.96 25.35
N SER A 369 1.49 -3.29 26.46
CA SER A 369 0.86 -3.95 27.61
C SER A 369 -0.07 -2.97 28.32
N ALA A 370 -1.04 -3.46 29.10
CA ALA A 370 -2.03 -2.60 29.74
C ALA A 370 -1.38 -1.51 30.61
N ASP A 371 -0.36 -1.89 31.38
CA ASP A 371 0.44 -1.01 32.26
C ASP A 371 1.43 -0.10 31.51
N GLY A 372 1.64 -0.31 30.22
CA GLY A 372 2.60 0.45 29.43
C GLY A 372 4.06 0.01 29.55
N GLY A 373 4.36 -1.03 30.33
CA GLY A 373 5.71 -1.49 30.60
C GLY A 373 6.39 -2.24 29.45
N VAL A 374 5.64 -2.71 28.45
CA VAL A 374 6.15 -3.51 27.32
C VAL A 374 5.58 -2.98 26.01
N LEU A 375 6.45 -2.89 24.99
CA LEU A 375 6.05 -2.67 23.60
C LEU A 375 6.42 -3.88 22.75
N ALA A 376 5.59 -4.20 21.77
CA ALA A 376 5.90 -5.12 20.68
C ALA A 376 5.54 -4.48 19.34
N TYR A 377 6.34 -4.71 18.31
CA TYR A 377 6.13 -4.12 16.99
C TYR A 377 6.76 -4.95 15.89
N THR A 378 6.26 -4.81 14.67
CA THR A 378 6.96 -5.30 13.48
C THR A 378 7.80 -4.20 12.88
N ARG A 379 9.06 -4.50 12.60
CA ARG A 379 9.97 -3.59 11.89
C ARG A 379 10.63 -4.31 10.73
N SER A 380 10.68 -3.63 9.58
CA SER A 380 11.47 -4.05 8.42
C SER A 380 12.56 -3.02 8.12
N SER A 381 13.52 -3.39 7.27
CA SER A 381 14.47 -2.45 6.65
C SER A 381 14.67 -2.82 5.19
N ALA A 382 15.37 -1.97 4.42
CA ALA A 382 15.75 -2.28 3.04
C ALA A 382 16.66 -3.53 2.91
N ARG A 383 17.13 -4.09 4.04
CA ARG A 383 17.93 -5.32 4.10
C ARG A 383 17.27 -6.46 4.88
N HIS A 384 16.14 -6.25 5.54
CA HIS A 384 15.52 -7.31 6.35
C HIS A 384 14.00 -7.28 6.21
N PRO A 385 13.36 -8.43 5.95
CA PRO A 385 11.91 -8.52 5.95
C PRO A 385 11.34 -8.17 7.33
N PRO A 386 10.02 -7.90 7.42
CA PRO A 386 9.37 -7.66 8.69
C PRO A 386 9.70 -8.75 9.72
N ALA A 387 10.19 -8.32 10.88
CA ALA A 387 10.44 -9.16 12.05
C ALA A 387 9.76 -8.55 13.27
N VAL A 388 9.40 -9.39 14.24
CA VAL A 388 8.77 -8.95 15.50
C VAL A 388 9.86 -8.63 16.52
N PHE A 389 9.74 -7.45 17.13
CA PHE A 389 10.58 -6.98 18.20
C PHE A 389 9.75 -6.74 19.47
N ALA A 390 10.40 -6.81 20.63
CA ALA A 390 9.86 -6.33 21.89
C ALA A 390 10.90 -5.50 22.66
N THR A 391 10.41 -4.54 23.44
CA THR A 391 11.19 -3.62 24.28
C THR A 391 10.47 -3.39 25.59
N ARG A 392 11.13 -2.70 26.53
CA ARG A 392 10.41 -1.99 27.60
C ARG A 392 9.57 -0.85 27.02
N GLY A 393 8.66 -0.31 27.83
CA GLY A 393 7.73 0.76 27.47
C GLY A 393 8.39 2.06 26.99
N ASP A 394 9.63 2.31 27.40
CA ASP A 394 10.44 3.46 26.98
C ASP A 394 11.28 3.19 25.72
N GLY A 395 11.17 1.99 25.13
CA GLY A 395 11.92 1.56 23.96
C GLY A 395 13.29 0.94 24.27
N SER A 396 13.68 0.83 25.54
CA SER A 396 14.96 0.22 25.94
C SER A 396 14.95 -1.31 25.86
N ASP A 397 16.15 -1.90 25.90
CA ASP A 397 16.40 -3.35 25.87
C ASP A 397 15.85 -4.09 24.63
N GLU A 398 15.73 -3.44 23.48
CA GLU A 398 15.18 -4.02 22.25
C GLU A 398 15.69 -5.42 21.91
N ARG A 399 14.77 -6.34 21.59
CA ARG A 399 15.08 -7.72 21.17
C ARG A 399 14.23 -8.14 19.99
N ALA A 400 14.84 -8.81 19.01
CA ALA A 400 14.09 -9.58 18.01
C ALA A 400 13.55 -10.87 18.65
N ILE A 401 12.23 -11.05 18.66
CA ILE A 401 11.56 -12.17 19.33
C ILE A 401 11.04 -13.24 18.36
N GLU A 402 11.23 -13.05 17.05
CA GLU A 402 10.95 -14.05 16.03
C GLU A 402 12.23 -14.68 15.45
N THR A 403 12.08 -15.88 14.88
CA THR A 403 13.18 -16.62 14.23
C THR A 403 12.79 -17.28 12.90
N LEU A 404 11.57 -17.04 12.41
CA LEU A 404 10.91 -17.81 11.37
C LEU A 404 11.64 -17.73 10.02
N ASN A 405 12.21 -16.57 9.72
CA ASN A 405 12.87 -16.30 8.44
C ASN A 405 14.39 -16.46 8.47
N ARG A 406 14.99 -16.77 9.64
CA ARG A 406 16.46 -16.81 9.80
C ARG A 406 17.13 -17.83 8.87
N ALA A 407 16.55 -19.01 8.73
CA ALA A 407 17.12 -20.09 7.90
C ALA A 407 17.13 -19.73 6.41
N VAL A 408 16.07 -19.09 5.92
CA VAL A 408 15.98 -18.60 4.53
C VAL A 408 17.01 -17.50 4.32
N LEU A 409 17.03 -16.48 5.17
CA LEU A 409 17.94 -15.33 5.03
C LEU A 409 19.42 -15.72 5.15
N ALA A 410 19.76 -16.70 6.01
CA ALA A 410 21.14 -17.13 6.20
C ALA A 410 21.80 -17.67 4.92
N ARG A 411 21.01 -18.20 3.98
CA ARG A 411 21.46 -18.78 2.70
C ARG A 411 21.66 -17.74 1.59
N HIS A 412 21.20 -16.50 1.79
CA HIS A 412 21.18 -15.48 0.75
C HIS A 412 22.13 -14.32 1.04
N ALA A 413 22.76 -13.80 -0.01
CA ALA A 413 23.55 -12.59 0.03
C ALA A 413 22.66 -11.39 -0.30
N LEU A 414 22.77 -10.35 0.54
CA LEU A 414 22.08 -9.09 0.34
C LEU A 414 23.07 -8.01 -0.04
N GLY A 415 22.60 -7.10 -0.89
CA GLY A 415 23.27 -5.88 -1.29
C GLY A 415 23.40 -4.87 -0.15
N THR A 416 24.46 -4.07 -0.22
CA THR A 416 24.57 -2.88 0.63
C THR A 416 23.53 -1.87 0.19
N VAL A 417 22.86 -1.23 1.15
CA VAL A 417 21.96 -0.10 0.93
C VAL A 417 22.64 1.15 1.49
N ARG A 418 22.66 2.23 0.70
CA ARG A 418 23.19 3.54 1.14
C ARG A 418 22.14 4.61 0.90
N GLU A 419 22.05 5.54 1.84
CA GLU A 419 21.25 6.76 1.70
C GLU A 419 22.14 7.89 1.17
N PHE A 420 21.60 8.68 0.25
CA PHE A 420 22.24 9.87 -0.29
C PHE A 420 21.28 11.05 -0.27
N THR A 421 21.85 12.26 -0.14
CA THR A 421 21.17 13.51 -0.49
C THR A 421 21.92 14.14 -1.65
N PHE A 422 21.19 14.51 -2.69
CA PHE A 422 21.73 15.13 -3.89
C PHE A 422 20.93 16.39 -4.25
N LYS A 423 21.46 17.19 -5.16
CA LYS A 423 20.79 18.38 -5.68
C LYS A 423 19.84 17.97 -6.81
N GLY A 424 18.54 18.08 -6.57
CA GLY A 424 17.47 17.80 -7.52
C GLY A 424 17.02 19.05 -8.28
N TRP A 425 15.72 19.15 -8.54
CA TRP A 425 15.08 20.29 -9.17
C TRP A 425 15.51 21.60 -8.49
N ASN A 426 15.95 22.58 -9.30
CA ASN A 426 16.44 23.88 -8.84
C ASN A 426 17.56 23.83 -7.76
N GLY A 427 18.32 22.73 -7.71
CA GLY A 427 19.39 22.56 -6.74
C GLY A 427 18.92 22.19 -5.32
N GLU A 428 17.63 21.98 -5.11
CA GLU A 428 17.04 21.63 -3.82
C GLU A 428 17.48 20.22 -3.35
N PRO A 429 17.61 19.98 -2.03
CA PRO A 429 18.08 18.70 -1.53
C PRO A 429 17.01 17.60 -1.65
N VAL A 430 17.35 16.51 -2.33
CA VAL A 430 16.47 15.35 -2.55
C VAL A 430 17.14 14.09 -2.00
N GLN A 431 16.36 13.24 -1.32
CA GLN A 431 16.85 11.98 -0.77
C GLN A 431 16.72 10.85 -1.80
N MET A 432 17.68 9.92 -1.80
CA MET A 432 17.49 8.60 -2.39
C MET A 432 18.12 7.50 -1.55
N PHE A 433 17.53 6.30 -1.61
CA PHE A 433 18.21 5.06 -1.23
C PHE A 433 18.81 4.41 -2.48
N VAL A 434 19.98 3.80 -2.35
CA VAL A 434 20.64 3.07 -3.42
C VAL A 434 21.02 1.68 -2.90
N THR A 435 20.44 0.65 -3.52
CA THR A 435 20.78 -0.75 -3.25
C THR A 435 21.77 -1.24 -4.31
N TYR A 436 22.91 -1.73 -3.86
CA TYR A 436 23.99 -2.24 -4.72
C TYR A 436 23.94 -3.76 -4.83
N PRO A 437 24.38 -4.37 -5.95
CA PRO A 437 24.51 -5.81 -6.06
C PRO A 437 25.33 -6.43 -4.90
N PRO A 438 25.02 -7.65 -4.42
CA PRO A 438 25.78 -8.28 -3.34
C PRO A 438 27.28 -8.47 -3.64
N ASN A 439 27.64 -8.56 -4.92
CA ASN A 439 29.00 -8.66 -5.43
C ASN A 439 29.50 -7.34 -6.04
N PHE A 440 28.94 -6.21 -5.62
CA PHE A 440 29.30 -4.90 -6.15
C PHE A 440 30.78 -4.59 -5.97
N ASP A 441 31.37 -4.07 -7.05
CA ASP A 441 32.76 -3.66 -7.12
C ASP A 441 32.80 -2.28 -7.82
N PRO A 442 33.17 -1.20 -7.12
CA PRO A 442 33.19 0.15 -7.69
C PRO A 442 34.23 0.31 -8.82
N ALA A 443 35.18 -0.60 -8.98
CA ALA A 443 36.11 -0.59 -10.11
C ALA A 443 35.47 -1.06 -11.42
N LYS A 444 34.27 -1.68 -11.37
CA LYS A 444 33.54 -2.16 -12.54
C LYS A 444 32.41 -1.19 -12.93
N LYS A 445 31.95 -1.31 -14.18
CA LYS A 445 30.79 -0.57 -14.69
C LYS A 445 29.53 -1.41 -14.58
N TRP A 446 28.53 -0.89 -13.89
CA TRP A 446 27.28 -1.59 -13.58
C TRP A 446 26.08 -0.95 -14.29
N PRO A 447 25.07 -1.75 -14.69
CA PRO A 447 23.81 -1.23 -15.18
C PRO A 447 23.05 -0.59 -14.01
N LEU A 448 22.30 0.46 -14.32
CA LEU A 448 21.45 1.16 -13.37
C LEU A 448 19.99 0.89 -13.71
N MET A 449 19.17 0.61 -12.69
CA MET A 449 17.73 0.48 -12.83
C MET A 449 17.03 1.32 -11.77
N HIS A 450 16.45 2.45 -12.17
CA HIS A 450 15.56 3.20 -11.28
C HIS A 450 14.35 2.37 -10.91
N SER A 451 14.03 2.34 -9.62
CA SER A 451 12.73 1.91 -9.11
C SER A 451 12.01 3.16 -8.64
N ILE A 452 10.99 3.60 -9.36
CA ILE A 452 10.23 4.84 -9.09
C ILE A 452 8.94 4.46 -8.36
N HIS A 453 8.70 5.06 -7.19
CA HIS A 453 7.52 4.71 -6.38
C HIS A 453 6.22 5.29 -6.96
N GLY A 454 5.10 4.68 -6.57
CA GLY A 454 3.75 5.20 -6.83
C GLY A 454 3.34 6.27 -5.82
N GLY A 455 2.08 6.72 -5.91
CA GLY A 455 1.55 7.80 -5.09
C GLY A 455 0.81 8.84 -5.96
N PRO A 456 1.30 10.08 -6.07
CA PRO A 456 2.72 10.46 -5.91
C PRO A 456 3.15 10.79 -4.48
N HIS A 457 2.18 11.01 -3.59
CA HIS A 457 2.37 11.40 -2.19
C HIS A 457 2.70 10.22 -1.28
N ALA A 458 3.72 9.45 -1.67
CA ALA A 458 4.31 8.36 -0.89
C ALA A 458 5.84 8.52 -0.88
N ALA A 459 6.57 7.53 -0.35
CA ALA A 459 8.03 7.54 -0.40
C ALA A 459 8.58 6.11 -0.47
N HIS A 460 9.75 5.95 -1.08
CA HIS A 460 10.62 4.82 -0.78
C HIS A 460 11.12 4.93 0.66
N GLN A 461 11.00 3.82 1.37
CA GLN A 461 11.41 3.72 2.75
C GLN A 461 12.64 2.82 2.90
N ASP A 462 13.37 2.96 4.02
CA ASP A 462 14.22 1.92 4.58
C ASP A 462 13.32 0.78 5.09
N GLY A 463 12.68 0.09 4.16
CA GLY A 463 11.66 -0.93 4.41
C GLY A 463 11.72 -2.06 3.38
N TRP A 464 10.92 -3.09 3.59
CA TRP A 464 10.93 -4.30 2.76
C TRP A 464 9.63 -4.47 1.97
N HIS A 465 9.72 -4.52 0.64
CA HIS A 465 8.59 -4.81 -0.23
C HIS A 465 8.67 -6.24 -0.78
N PHE A 466 7.56 -6.97 -0.86
CA PHE A 466 7.52 -8.34 -1.43
C PHE A 466 7.36 -8.41 -2.97
N ARG A 467 7.58 -7.30 -3.68
CA ARG A 467 7.42 -7.18 -5.14
C ARG A 467 8.35 -6.14 -5.75
N TRP A 468 8.27 -4.89 -5.29
CA TRP A 468 9.26 -3.86 -5.63
C TRP A 468 10.48 -3.96 -4.73
N ASN A 469 11.08 -5.16 -4.68
CA ASN A 469 12.15 -5.46 -3.75
C ASN A 469 13.53 -5.10 -4.34
N ALA A 470 14.14 -4.03 -3.83
CA ALA A 470 15.44 -3.57 -4.30
C ALA A 470 16.57 -4.61 -4.12
N GLN A 471 16.48 -5.51 -3.13
CA GLN A 471 17.46 -6.58 -2.93
C GLN A 471 17.36 -7.64 -4.03
N VAL A 472 16.15 -8.01 -4.46
CA VAL A 472 15.96 -8.95 -5.58
C VAL A 472 16.45 -8.32 -6.88
N PHE A 473 16.13 -7.05 -7.12
CA PHE A 473 16.60 -6.30 -8.29
C PHE A 473 18.14 -6.19 -8.31
N ALA A 474 18.76 -5.86 -7.17
CA ALA A 474 20.21 -5.83 -7.03
C ALA A 474 20.84 -7.22 -7.15
N GLY A 475 20.16 -8.26 -6.69
CA GLY A 475 20.55 -9.66 -6.87
C GLY A 475 20.61 -10.09 -8.34
N GLN A 476 19.87 -9.43 -9.22
CA GLN A 476 19.97 -9.57 -10.68
C GLN A 476 21.10 -8.73 -11.32
N GLY A 477 21.91 -8.05 -10.51
CA GLY A 477 23.12 -7.35 -10.94
C GLY A 477 22.92 -5.90 -11.36
N PHE A 478 21.90 -5.21 -10.85
CA PHE A 478 21.66 -3.78 -11.07
C PHE A 478 22.02 -2.93 -9.85
N VAL A 479 22.53 -1.72 -10.08
CA VAL A 479 22.49 -0.67 -9.06
C VAL A 479 21.09 -0.06 -9.08
N VAL A 480 20.40 -0.07 -7.94
CA VAL A 480 18.97 0.26 -7.84
C VAL A 480 18.77 1.53 -7.01
N PRO A 481 18.72 2.71 -7.65
CA PRO A 481 18.27 3.93 -7.00
C PRO A 481 16.75 3.96 -6.80
N GLN A 482 16.38 4.50 -5.65
CA GLN A 482 15.03 4.71 -5.14
C GLN A 482 14.94 6.16 -4.69
N VAL A 483 14.56 7.05 -5.60
CA VAL A 483 14.50 8.51 -5.37
C VAL A 483 13.19 8.87 -4.67
N ASN A 484 13.28 9.65 -3.59
CA ASN A 484 12.14 10.29 -2.95
C ASN A 484 12.01 11.70 -3.52
N TYR A 485 11.46 11.77 -4.73
CA TYR A 485 11.36 13.00 -5.51
C TYR A 485 10.44 14.03 -4.85
N HIS A 486 10.54 15.30 -5.24
CA HIS A 486 9.64 16.39 -4.84
C HIS A 486 8.18 15.95 -4.90
N GLY A 487 7.45 16.10 -3.80
CA GLY A 487 6.09 15.57 -3.67
C GLY A 487 5.97 14.27 -2.88
N SER A 488 7.10 13.66 -2.50
CA SER A 488 7.11 12.49 -1.61
C SER A 488 6.69 12.81 -0.17
N SER A 489 6.12 11.83 0.53
CA SER A 489 5.78 11.95 1.96
C SER A 489 6.99 11.84 2.89
N GLY A 490 6.84 12.31 4.14
CA GLY A 490 7.89 12.23 5.17
C GLY A 490 8.95 13.34 5.13
N PHE A 491 8.77 14.37 4.29
CA PHE A 491 9.67 15.54 4.17
C PHE A 491 9.00 16.87 4.52
N GLY A 492 7.78 16.84 5.04
CA GLY A 492 6.97 18.00 5.41
C GLY A 492 5.98 18.43 4.33
N GLN A 493 4.94 19.16 4.74
CA GLN A 493 3.81 19.51 3.88
C GLN A 493 4.24 20.32 2.65
N LYS A 494 5.20 21.24 2.83
CA LYS A 494 5.71 22.06 1.73
C LYS A 494 6.34 21.22 0.63
N PHE A 495 7.10 20.17 0.98
CA PHE A 495 7.72 19.27 0.00
C PHE A 495 6.66 18.42 -0.71
N LEU A 496 5.67 17.92 0.03
CA LEU A 496 4.55 17.12 -0.46
C LEU A 496 3.73 17.83 -1.55
N GLU A 497 3.42 19.11 -1.36
CA GLU A 497 2.56 19.89 -2.27
C GLU A 497 3.28 20.39 -3.53
N THR A 498 4.61 20.24 -3.62
CA THR A 498 5.40 20.91 -4.67
C THR A 498 5.06 20.51 -6.11
N ILE A 499 4.45 19.34 -6.30
CA ILE A 499 4.08 18.79 -7.60
C ILE A 499 2.61 18.94 -7.94
N THR A 500 1.81 19.37 -6.97
CA THR A 500 0.39 19.62 -7.19
C THR A 500 0.24 20.64 -8.31
N LYS A 501 -0.51 20.26 -9.34
CA LYS A 501 -0.76 20.97 -10.60
C LYS A 501 0.44 21.06 -11.56
N ARG A 502 1.49 20.26 -11.34
CA ARG A 502 2.79 20.27 -12.03
C ARG A 502 3.38 18.86 -12.24
N TYR A 503 2.52 17.86 -12.44
CA TYR A 503 2.96 16.48 -12.63
C TYR A 503 3.95 16.33 -13.79
N GLY A 504 5.01 15.56 -13.54
CA GLY A 504 6.05 15.23 -14.52
C GLY A 504 7.15 16.29 -14.64
N GLU A 505 7.10 17.37 -13.88
CA GLU A 505 8.09 18.44 -13.95
C GLU A 505 9.25 18.22 -12.96
N LYS A 506 8.95 18.29 -11.66
CA LYS A 506 9.99 18.24 -10.61
C LYS A 506 10.48 16.82 -10.39
N GLU A 507 9.57 15.87 -10.45
CA GLU A 507 9.80 14.45 -10.27
C GLU A 507 10.75 13.91 -11.36
N PHE A 508 10.48 14.30 -12.61
CA PHE A 508 11.35 13.96 -13.75
C PHE A 508 12.75 14.55 -13.56
N ALA A 509 12.84 15.83 -13.18
CA ALA A 509 14.11 16.50 -12.95
C ALA A 509 14.91 15.84 -11.82
N ASP A 510 14.26 15.42 -10.73
CA ASP A 510 14.91 14.74 -9.61
C ASP A 510 15.46 13.36 -10.00
N VAL A 511 14.68 12.58 -10.76
CA VAL A 511 15.11 11.25 -11.25
C VAL A 511 16.31 11.39 -12.19
N GLU A 512 16.30 12.37 -13.11
CA GLU A 512 17.44 12.64 -14.00
C GLU A 512 18.67 13.15 -13.23
N ALA A 513 18.48 14.02 -12.24
CA ALA A 513 19.56 14.52 -11.39
C ALA A 513 20.20 13.40 -10.55
N ALA A 514 19.40 12.43 -10.07
CA ALA A 514 19.90 11.23 -9.41
C ALA A 514 20.72 10.35 -10.37
N THR A 515 20.27 10.19 -11.62
CA THR A 515 21.04 9.49 -12.68
C THR A 515 22.40 10.16 -12.89
N ASP A 516 22.43 11.49 -13.01
CA ASP A 516 23.67 12.25 -13.21
C ASP A 516 24.60 12.16 -11.99
N TYR A 517 24.04 12.22 -10.78
CA TYR A 517 24.79 12.02 -9.55
C TYR A 517 25.49 10.66 -9.52
N LEU A 518 24.79 9.58 -9.88
CA LEU A 518 25.34 8.23 -9.87
C LEU A 518 26.33 7.98 -11.01
N LEU A 519 26.13 8.58 -12.18
CA LEU A 519 27.10 8.53 -13.28
C LEU A 519 28.44 9.16 -12.90
N ARG A 520 28.42 10.27 -12.15
CA ARG A 520 29.64 10.93 -11.65
C ARG A 520 30.44 10.09 -10.66
N GLN A 521 29.82 9.10 -10.01
CA GLN A 521 30.53 8.19 -9.11
C GLN A 521 31.47 7.22 -9.87
N GLY A 522 31.36 7.15 -11.20
CA GLY A 522 32.30 6.41 -12.04
C GLY A 522 32.03 4.90 -12.12
N TYR A 523 31.10 4.32 -11.37
CA TYR A 523 30.80 2.88 -11.41
C TYR A 523 29.54 2.53 -12.21
N ILE A 524 28.82 3.50 -12.77
CA ILE A 524 27.63 3.26 -13.62
C ILE A 524 28.01 3.27 -15.11
N ASP A 525 27.43 2.32 -15.84
CA ASP A 525 27.48 2.26 -17.30
C ASP A 525 26.38 3.11 -17.93
N ARG A 526 26.77 4.21 -18.59
CA ARG A 526 25.83 5.13 -19.25
C ARG A 526 25.06 4.51 -20.42
N LEU A 527 25.51 3.37 -20.94
CA LEU A 527 24.83 2.66 -22.03
C LEU A 527 23.82 1.63 -21.53
N ARG A 528 23.75 1.39 -20.21
CA ARG A 528 22.89 0.37 -19.60
C ARG A 528 22.05 0.96 -18.47
N LEU A 529 21.27 1.99 -18.83
CA LEU A 529 20.31 2.65 -17.94
C LEU A 529 18.90 2.10 -18.20
N ALA A 530 18.18 1.78 -17.15
CA ALA A 530 16.76 1.41 -17.18
C ALA A 530 15.98 2.18 -16.11
N ALA A 531 14.67 2.33 -16.32
CA ALA A 531 13.77 2.83 -15.28
C ALA A 531 12.50 2.00 -15.23
N THR A 532 11.97 1.84 -14.03
CA THR A 532 10.82 0.99 -13.74
C THR A 532 9.96 1.68 -12.70
N GLY A 533 8.66 1.45 -12.75
CA GLY A 533 7.75 1.98 -11.75
C GLY A 533 6.34 1.46 -11.96
N GLY A 534 5.50 1.67 -10.95
CA GLY A 534 4.08 1.42 -11.09
C GLY A 534 3.18 2.42 -10.40
N SER A 535 1.89 2.39 -10.74
CA SER A 535 0.97 3.49 -10.41
C SER A 535 1.55 4.81 -10.95
N TYR A 536 1.67 5.83 -10.12
CA TYR A 536 2.37 7.07 -10.46
C TYR A 536 3.82 6.87 -10.95
N GLY A 537 4.55 5.87 -10.45
CA GLY A 537 5.87 5.53 -10.97
C GLY A 537 5.83 4.99 -12.40
N GLY A 538 4.72 4.33 -12.78
CA GLY A 538 4.46 3.91 -14.16
C GLY A 538 4.13 5.12 -15.05
N PHE A 539 3.39 6.09 -14.53
CA PHE A 539 3.25 7.42 -15.15
C PHE A 539 4.61 8.06 -15.42
N MET A 540 5.50 8.08 -14.42
CA MET A 540 6.82 8.68 -14.56
C MET A 540 7.63 8.02 -15.68
N VAL A 541 7.65 6.69 -15.74
CA VAL A 541 8.33 5.94 -16.80
C VAL A 541 7.73 6.24 -18.19
N ALA A 542 6.40 6.31 -18.30
CA ALA A 542 5.75 6.66 -19.56
C ALA A 542 6.06 8.10 -19.98
N PHE A 543 6.07 9.04 -19.03
CA PHE A 543 6.43 10.44 -19.23
C PHE A 543 7.90 10.57 -19.69
N MET A 544 8.84 9.91 -19.00
CA MET A 544 10.25 9.86 -19.38
C MET A 544 10.47 9.36 -20.81
N ASN A 545 9.69 8.38 -21.29
CA ASN A 545 9.79 7.90 -22.68
C ASN A 545 9.45 8.98 -23.70
N GLY A 546 8.59 9.94 -23.36
CA GLY A 546 8.29 11.12 -24.19
C GLY A 546 9.35 12.22 -24.12
N HIS A 547 10.24 12.22 -23.11
CA HIS A 547 11.10 13.37 -22.79
C HIS A 547 12.61 13.09 -22.84
N THR A 548 13.04 11.83 -22.81
CA THR A 548 14.47 11.48 -22.84
C THR A 548 14.73 10.12 -23.51
N ASN A 549 15.90 9.98 -24.13
CA ASN A 549 16.36 8.77 -24.84
C ASN A 549 17.58 8.10 -24.18
N ARG A 550 17.91 8.49 -22.95
CA ARG A 550 19.07 7.96 -22.20
C ARG A 550 18.90 6.48 -21.81
N TYR A 551 17.67 6.09 -21.52
CA TYR A 551 17.32 4.75 -21.03
C TYR A 551 17.18 3.75 -22.18
N LYS A 552 17.56 2.50 -21.93
CA LYS A 552 17.48 1.39 -22.89
C LYS A 552 16.30 0.49 -22.66
N ALA A 553 15.75 0.48 -21.46
CA ALA A 553 14.59 -0.32 -21.10
C ALA A 553 13.71 0.45 -20.12
N TYR A 554 12.41 0.36 -20.35
CA TYR A 554 11.39 0.78 -19.41
C TYR A 554 10.50 -0.40 -19.00
N ILE A 555 10.03 -0.37 -17.75
CA ILE A 555 8.96 -1.26 -17.27
C ILE A 555 7.88 -0.39 -16.61
N CYS A 556 6.69 -0.39 -17.20
CA CYS A 556 5.51 0.31 -16.72
C CYS A 556 4.51 -0.71 -16.19
N HIS A 557 4.32 -0.74 -14.86
CA HIS A 557 3.37 -1.63 -14.18
C HIS A 557 2.18 -0.83 -13.67
N ALA A 558 0.94 -1.16 -14.03
CA ALA A 558 -0.23 -0.44 -13.54
C ALA A 558 -0.09 1.09 -13.62
N GLY A 559 0.46 1.60 -14.74
CA GLY A 559 0.88 3.00 -14.85
C GLY A 559 -0.17 3.90 -15.48
N CYS A 560 -0.35 5.11 -14.94
CA CYS A 560 -1.23 6.12 -15.55
C CYS A 560 -0.60 6.67 -16.83
N TYR A 561 -1.34 6.74 -17.92
CA TYR A 561 -0.81 7.11 -19.24
C TYR A 561 -1.59 8.25 -19.91
N ASP A 562 -2.91 8.27 -19.72
CA ASP A 562 -3.80 9.32 -20.17
C ASP A 562 -4.64 9.83 -18.99
N TRP A 563 -4.34 11.05 -18.56
CA TRP A 563 -5.07 11.73 -17.50
C TRP A 563 -6.52 12.07 -17.82
N VAL A 564 -6.92 12.15 -19.10
CA VAL A 564 -8.33 12.35 -19.46
C VAL A 564 -9.13 11.10 -19.14
N SER A 565 -8.74 9.96 -19.70
CA SER A 565 -9.40 8.69 -19.39
C SER A 565 -9.22 8.31 -17.93
N MET A 566 -8.05 8.54 -17.32
CA MET A 566 -7.85 8.27 -15.89
C MET A 566 -8.87 9.04 -15.06
N MET A 567 -8.94 10.37 -15.21
CA MET A 567 -9.91 11.20 -14.50
C MET A 567 -11.35 10.74 -14.74
N ALA A 568 -11.71 10.31 -15.94
CA ALA A 568 -13.08 9.84 -16.23
C ALA A 568 -13.39 8.45 -15.67
N THR A 569 -12.37 7.61 -15.45
CA THR A 569 -12.56 6.19 -15.09
C THR A 569 -12.23 5.86 -13.64
N ASP A 570 -11.46 6.70 -12.96
CA ASP A 570 -11.19 6.67 -11.51
C ASP A 570 -10.83 8.09 -10.99
N GLY A 571 -11.16 8.40 -9.73
CA GLY A 571 -10.67 9.63 -9.09
C GLY A 571 -11.07 10.95 -9.79
N TYR A 572 -12.25 11.02 -10.42
CA TYR A 572 -12.70 12.17 -11.22
C TYR A 572 -12.69 13.52 -10.49
N ARG A 573 -12.94 13.54 -9.17
CA ARG A 573 -12.78 14.74 -8.34
C ARG A 573 -11.33 14.94 -7.86
N PHE A 574 -10.59 13.85 -7.69
CA PHE A 574 -9.23 13.85 -7.15
C PHE A 574 -8.23 14.40 -8.17
N PHE A 575 -8.25 13.87 -9.39
CA PHE A 575 -7.31 14.27 -10.43
C PHE A 575 -7.48 15.71 -10.89
N ALA A 576 -8.68 16.28 -10.81
CA ALA A 576 -8.87 17.70 -11.11
C ALA A 576 -8.08 18.61 -10.15
N LYS A 577 -8.00 18.24 -8.87
CA LYS A 577 -7.19 18.97 -7.88
C LYS A 577 -5.69 18.79 -8.12
N GLU A 578 -5.27 17.56 -8.42
CA GLU A 578 -3.87 17.22 -8.72
C GLU A 578 -3.35 17.87 -10.01
N LEU A 579 -4.15 17.94 -11.06
CA LEU A 579 -3.75 18.50 -12.35
C LEU A 579 -4.03 20.01 -12.43
N GLY A 580 -4.91 20.49 -11.55
CA GLY A 580 -5.29 21.90 -11.40
C GLY A 580 -6.45 22.34 -12.29
N ALA A 581 -7.12 21.42 -12.99
CA ALA A 581 -8.34 21.65 -13.75
C ALA A 581 -9.01 20.31 -14.08
N PHE A 582 -10.33 20.34 -14.32
CA PHE A 582 -10.97 19.26 -15.07
C PHE A 582 -10.54 19.32 -16.54
N HIS A 583 -10.54 18.17 -17.20
CA HIS A 583 -10.05 18.08 -18.59
C HIS A 583 -10.90 18.83 -19.61
N TRP A 584 -12.17 19.14 -19.30
CA TRP A 584 -13.04 19.97 -20.15
C TRP A 584 -12.92 21.47 -19.85
N ASP A 585 -12.44 21.86 -18.67
CA ASP A 585 -12.29 23.27 -18.28
C ASP A 585 -10.97 23.87 -18.82
N ASP A 586 -9.87 23.11 -18.75
CA ASP A 586 -8.57 23.51 -19.30
C ASP A 586 -7.84 22.29 -19.92
N PRO A 587 -8.26 21.87 -21.14
CA PRO A 587 -7.64 20.74 -21.81
C PRO A 587 -6.11 20.89 -22.00
N PRO A 588 -5.57 22.04 -22.44
CA PRO A 588 -4.11 22.22 -22.56
C PRO A 588 -3.35 21.97 -21.25
N ARG A 589 -3.89 22.39 -20.10
CA ARG A 589 -3.29 22.11 -18.79
C ARG A 589 -3.25 20.64 -18.43
N VAL A 590 -4.30 19.89 -18.72
CA VAL A 590 -4.32 18.45 -18.46
C VAL A 590 -3.38 17.73 -19.42
N MET A 591 -3.39 18.09 -20.71
CA MET A 591 -2.59 17.44 -21.75
C MET A 591 -1.08 17.61 -21.54
N ARG A 592 -0.60 18.79 -21.11
CA ARG A 592 0.84 19.00 -20.85
C ARG A 592 1.40 18.13 -19.71
N GLN A 593 0.53 17.60 -18.86
CA GLN A 593 0.91 16.72 -17.75
C GLN A 593 0.72 15.24 -18.13
N SER A 594 0.15 14.94 -19.30
CA SER A 594 -0.30 13.59 -19.68
C SER A 594 0.71 12.89 -20.61
N PRO A 595 1.24 11.70 -20.25
CA PRO A 595 2.29 11.03 -21.03
C PRO A 595 1.90 10.74 -22.48
N HIS A 596 0.63 10.40 -22.75
CA HIS A 596 0.15 10.10 -24.10
C HIS A 596 0.34 11.28 -25.07
N HIS A 597 0.30 12.52 -24.58
CA HIS A 597 0.53 13.72 -25.38
C HIS A 597 1.95 13.76 -25.98
N TYR A 598 2.92 13.12 -25.32
CA TYR A 598 4.33 13.11 -25.69
C TYR A 598 4.77 11.85 -26.41
N VAL A 599 3.83 10.95 -26.74
CA VAL A 599 4.15 9.66 -27.36
C VAL A 599 4.83 9.81 -28.73
N LYS A 600 4.72 10.97 -29.41
CA LYS A 600 5.47 11.28 -30.64
C LYS A 600 6.98 11.03 -30.47
N SER A 601 7.52 11.33 -29.30
CA SER A 601 8.95 11.22 -28.98
C SER A 601 9.35 9.86 -28.43
N ALA A 602 8.40 8.97 -28.10
CA ALA A 602 8.69 7.65 -27.54
C ALA A 602 9.52 6.79 -28.50
N ARG A 603 10.60 6.20 -27.97
CA ARG A 603 11.55 5.35 -28.72
C ARG A 603 12.08 4.17 -27.89
N THR A 604 11.92 4.21 -26.57
CA THR A 604 12.58 3.25 -25.67
C THR A 604 11.77 1.97 -25.54
N PRO A 605 12.39 0.78 -25.69
CA PRO A 605 11.74 -0.50 -25.48
C PRO A 605 11.06 -0.59 -24.11
N THR A 606 9.76 -0.90 -24.10
CA THR A 606 8.95 -0.89 -22.86
C THR A 606 8.18 -2.18 -22.63
N LEU A 607 8.30 -2.74 -21.43
CA LEU A 607 7.40 -3.77 -20.92
C LEU A 607 6.22 -3.09 -20.22
N VAL A 608 5.00 -3.44 -20.61
CA VAL A 608 3.76 -2.97 -19.98
C VAL A 608 3.13 -4.14 -19.25
N VAL A 609 2.83 -3.97 -17.95
CA VAL A 609 2.27 -5.01 -17.09
C VAL A 609 1.02 -4.50 -16.38
N HIS A 610 -0.09 -5.24 -16.40
CA HIS A 610 -1.35 -4.78 -15.79
C HIS A 610 -2.25 -5.94 -15.32
N GLY A 611 -3.05 -5.71 -14.28
CA GLY A 611 -4.11 -6.62 -13.81
C GLY A 611 -5.50 -6.07 -14.14
N GLU A 612 -6.41 -6.88 -14.67
CA GLU A 612 -7.73 -6.41 -15.14
C GLU A 612 -8.64 -5.92 -14.02
N LEU A 613 -8.47 -6.45 -12.80
CA LEU A 613 -9.26 -6.04 -11.62
C LEU A 613 -8.68 -4.79 -10.96
N ASP A 614 -7.74 -4.09 -11.60
CA ASP A 614 -7.24 -2.81 -11.13
C ASP A 614 -8.23 -1.68 -11.49
N TYR A 615 -9.05 -1.28 -10.54
CA TYR A 615 -9.97 -0.16 -10.67
C TYR A 615 -9.35 1.16 -10.21
N ARG A 616 -8.19 1.14 -9.54
CA ARG A 616 -7.44 2.35 -9.17
C ARG A 616 -6.68 2.91 -10.37
N VAL A 617 -6.02 2.07 -11.16
CA VAL A 617 -5.50 2.44 -12.48
C VAL A 617 -6.15 1.51 -13.49
N PRO A 618 -7.26 1.92 -14.13
CA PRO A 618 -7.99 1.06 -15.06
C PRO A 618 -7.09 0.47 -16.15
N ALA A 619 -7.27 -0.82 -16.46
CA ALA A 619 -6.42 -1.57 -17.39
C ALA A 619 -6.33 -0.97 -18.80
N THR A 620 -7.31 -0.15 -19.19
CA THR A 620 -7.28 0.64 -20.41
C THR A 620 -6.05 1.56 -20.49
N GLN A 621 -5.50 2.03 -19.37
CA GLN A 621 -4.26 2.83 -19.34
C GLN A 621 -3.07 2.07 -19.94
N ALA A 622 -2.87 0.81 -19.54
CA ALA A 622 -1.83 -0.04 -20.11
C ALA A 622 -2.08 -0.37 -21.58
N LEU A 623 -3.32 -0.69 -21.95
CA LEU A 623 -3.67 -1.01 -23.33
C LEU A 623 -3.44 0.19 -24.26
N GLN A 624 -3.82 1.39 -23.83
CA GLN A 624 -3.53 2.64 -24.57
C GLN A 624 -2.04 2.84 -24.77
N TYR A 625 -1.22 2.66 -23.73
CA TYR A 625 0.22 2.85 -23.83
C TYR A 625 0.88 1.81 -24.73
N TYR A 626 0.59 0.53 -24.50
CA TYR A 626 1.11 -0.57 -25.30
C TYR A 626 0.77 -0.41 -26.78
N ASN A 627 -0.50 -0.16 -27.10
CA ASN A 627 -0.95 -0.01 -28.49
C ASN A 627 -0.32 1.22 -29.17
N SER A 628 -0.14 2.33 -28.43
CA SER A 628 0.55 3.51 -28.95
C SER A 628 2.02 3.21 -29.30
N LEU A 629 2.71 2.47 -28.45
CA LEU A 629 4.09 2.03 -28.72
C LEU A 629 4.16 1.10 -29.94
N LYS A 630 3.23 0.14 -30.05
CA LYS A 630 3.14 -0.78 -31.18
C LYS A 630 2.88 -0.05 -32.50
N ALA A 631 1.94 0.91 -32.51
CA ALA A 631 1.64 1.73 -33.69
C ALA A 631 2.87 2.54 -34.17
N LYS A 632 3.75 2.93 -33.25
CA LYS A 632 5.01 3.62 -33.57
C LYS A 632 6.17 2.72 -33.99
N GLY A 633 5.99 1.40 -33.95
CA GLY A 633 7.09 0.45 -34.15
C GLY A 633 8.12 0.45 -33.02
N VAL A 634 7.77 0.98 -31.83
CA VAL A 634 8.63 0.84 -30.64
C VAL A 634 8.48 -0.59 -30.11
N ALA A 635 9.61 -1.22 -29.77
CA ALA A 635 9.60 -2.55 -29.19
C ALA A 635 8.84 -2.54 -27.86
N ALA A 636 7.74 -3.30 -27.77
CA ALA A 636 6.92 -3.39 -26.57
C ALA A 636 6.41 -4.81 -26.36
N ARG A 637 6.19 -5.17 -25.09
CA ARG A 637 5.52 -6.40 -24.67
C ARG A 637 4.43 -6.06 -23.65
N LEU A 638 3.28 -6.70 -23.77
CA LEU A 638 2.20 -6.64 -22.80
C LEU A 638 2.18 -7.93 -21.98
N VAL A 639 2.12 -7.80 -20.66
CA VAL A 639 1.82 -8.90 -19.73
C VAL A 639 0.54 -8.51 -18.99
N TYR A 640 -0.52 -9.28 -19.18
CA TYR A 640 -1.86 -8.90 -18.76
C TYR A 640 -2.47 -10.03 -17.94
N PHE A 641 -2.87 -9.73 -16.71
CA PHE A 641 -3.41 -10.70 -15.75
C PHE A 641 -4.91 -10.47 -15.55
N PRO A 642 -5.79 -11.30 -16.14
CA PRO A 642 -7.24 -11.04 -16.11
C PRO A 642 -7.88 -11.23 -14.73
N ASP A 643 -7.18 -11.86 -13.80
CA ASP A 643 -7.68 -12.31 -12.50
C ASP A 643 -6.90 -11.70 -11.32
N GLU A 644 -6.21 -10.59 -11.57
CA GLU A 644 -5.37 -9.86 -10.63
C GLU A 644 -5.74 -8.40 -10.57
N ASN A 645 -5.47 -7.78 -9.42
CA ASN A 645 -5.68 -6.36 -9.17
C ASN A 645 -4.39 -5.54 -9.38
N HIS A 646 -4.36 -4.32 -8.84
CA HIS A 646 -3.25 -3.37 -8.94
C HIS A 646 -1.86 -3.94 -8.59
N TRP A 647 -1.78 -4.98 -7.77
CA TRP A 647 -0.52 -5.46 -7.20
C TRP A 647 0.02 -6.77 -7.79
N ILE A 648 -0.80 -7.60 -8.45
CA ILE A 648 -0.46 -8.97 -8.88
C ILE A 648 -0.02 -9.83 -7.68
N LEU A 649 -1.01 -10.38 -6.96
CA LEU A 649 -0.84 -10.98 -5.64
C LEU A 649 -0.73 -12.50 -5.66
N LYS A 650 -1.23 -13.20 -6.68
CA LYS A 650 -1.17 -14.67 -6.71
C LYS A 650 0.28 -15.13 -6.90
N PRO A 651 0.74 -16.16 -6.15
CA PRO A 651 2.13 -16.62 -6.19
C PRO A 651 2.69 -16.88 -7.60
N GLN A 652 1.96 -17.63 -8.42
CA GLN A 652 2.36 -17.99 -9.78
C GLN A 652 2.39 -16.79 -10.74
N ASN A 653 1.40 -15.91 -10.63
CA ASN A 653 1.35 -14.68 -11.44
C ASN A 653 2.50 -13.74 -11.08
N SER A 654 2.82 -13.61 -9.79
CA SER A 654 3.99 -12.84 -9.35
C SER A 654 5.30 -13.44 -9.83
N ARG A 655 5.43 -14.78 -9.85
CA ARG A 655 6.61 -15.45 -10.42
C ARG A 655 6.77 -15.12 -11.91
N LEU A 656 5.69 -15.17 -12.68
CA LEU A 656 5.69 -14.76 -14.10
C LEU A 656 6.01 -13.27 -14.25
N TRP A 657 5.43 -12.41 -13.40
CA TRP A 657 5.71 -10.97 -13.38
C TRP A 657 7.23 -10.71 -13.29
N TYR A 658 7.91 -11.34 -12.32
CA TYR A 658 9.37 -11.19 -12.19
C TYR A 658 10.14 -11.81 -13.36
N ALA A 659 9.69 -12.95 -13.89
CA ALA A 659 10.35 -13.60 -15.02
C ALA A 659 10.36 -12.68 -16.26
N GLU A 660 9.21 -12.08 -16.59
CA GLU A 660 9.08 -11.13 -17.71
C GLU A 660 9.83 -9.83 -17.43
N PHE A 661 9.74 -9.31 -16.21
CA PHE A 661 10.46 -8.12 -15.77
C PHE A 661 11.97 -8.28 -16.00
N PHE A 662 12.56 -9.37 -15.51
CA PHE A 662 13.99 -9.60 -15.65
C PHE A 662 14.40 -9.99 -17.06
N ALA A 663 13.57 -10.75 -17.81
CA ALA A 663 13.83 -11.07 -19.20
C ALA A 663 13.90 -9.79 -20.06
N TRP A 664 13.02 -8.82 -19.81
CA TRP A 664 13.02 -7.53 -20.50
C TRP A 664 14.29 -6.74 -20.23
N LEU A 665 14.67 -6.59 -18.95
CA LEU A 665 15.90 -5.89 -18.58
C LEU A 665 17.15 -6.57 -19.13
N ALA A 666 17.22 -7.91 -19.10
CA ALA A 666 18.35 -8.65 -19.68
C ALA A 666 18.49 -8.36 -21.18
N ARG A 667 17.37 -8.33 -21.91
CA ARG A 667 17.35 -8.12 -23.36
C ARG A 667 17.83 -6.74 -23.77
N TYR A 668 17.48 -5.69 -23.03
CA TYR A 668 17.69 -4.31 -23.47
C TYR A 668 18.71 -3.51 -22.66
N ALA A 669 18.91 -3.84 -21.38
CA ALA A 669 19.87 -3.17 -20.50
C ALA A 669 21.05 -4.07 -20.10
N GLY A 670 20.94 -5.40 -20.23
CA GLY A 670 21.95 -6.35 -19.76
C GLY A 670 22.01 -6.45 -18.22
N ARG A 671 22.73 -7.44 -17.69
CA ARG A 671 22.86 -7.70 -16.24
C ARG A 671 24.33 -7.75 -15.80
N GLY A 672 24.58 -7.46 -14.52
CA GLY A 672 25.91 -7.59 -13.91
C GLY A 672 26.93 -6.57 -14.45
N PRO A 673 28.17 -6.58 -13.95
CA PRO A 673 29.18 -5.65 -14.46
C PRO A 673 29.49 -5.98 -15.92
N ALA A 674 29.80 -4.96 -16.73
CA ALA A 674 30.31 -5.21 -18.07
C ALA A 674 31.56 -6.09 -17.96
N ALA A 675 31.68 -7.13 -18.81
CA ALA A 675 32.95 -7.85 -18.94
C ALA A 675 34.04 -6.81 -19.22
N ALA A 676 35.19 -6.91 -18.54
CA ALA A 676 36.32 -6.02 -18.80
C ALA A 676 36.56 -6.02 -20.32
N ALA A 677 36.40 -4.85 -20.94
CA ALA A 677 36.51 -4.76 -22.37
C ALA A 677 37.92 -5.24 -22.76
N ALA A 678 38.00 -6.36 -23.47
CA ALA A 678 39.08 -6.60 -24.41
C ALA A 678 38.99 -5.51 -25.48
N HIS A 679 39.42 -4.30 -25.13
CA HIS A 679 39.61 -3.18 -26.04
C HIS A 679 41.11 -3.04 -26.27
N ALA A 680 41.64 -3.99 -27.02
CA ALA A 680 42.84 -3.80 -27.81
C ALA A 680 42.68 -4.61 -29.11
N LYS A 681 42.68 -3.88 -30.22
CA LYS A 681 42.83 -4.33 -31.61
C LYS A 681 41.66 -5.07 -32.26
N ARG A 682 40.83 -4.29 -32.98
CA ARG A 682 40.53 -4.57 -34.39
C ARG A 682 40.22 -3.26 -35.12
N SER A 683 41.28 -2.50 -35.38
CA SER A 683 41.32 -1.56 -36.50
C SER A 683 41.57 -2.35 -37.79
N GLY A 684 40.73 -2.14 -38.79
CA GLY A 684 41.04 -2.42 -40.19
C GLY A 684 40.23 -3.55 -40.84
N SER A 685 39.17 -3.18 -41.57
CA SER A 685 39.18 -3.30 -43.04
C SER A 685 37.85 -2.84 -43.66
N ARG A 686 37.95 -1.75 -44.43
CA ARG A 686 37.28 -1.39 -45.70
C ARG A 686 35.80 -1.75 -45.96
N ALA A 687 35.05 -0.67 -46.26
CA ALA A 687 33.84 -0.67 -47.08
C ALA A 687 34.11 -1.13 -48.53
N PRO A 688 33.05 -1.45 -49.28
CA PRO A 688 32.77 -0.63 -50.47
C PRO A 688 31.29 -0.26 -50.64
N GLY A 689 31.06 0.92 -51.23
CA GLY A 689 29.76 1.42 -51.70
C GLY A 689 29.43 1.00 -53.15
N PRO A 690 28.54 1.72 -53.87
CA PRO A 690 27.22 1.22 -54.24
C PRO A 690 27.01 1.01 -55.75
N ARG A 691 26.03 0.16 -56.14
CA ARG A 691 25.40 0.20 -57.48
C ARG A 691 23.89 -0.13 -57.43
N SER A 692 23.14 0.77 -58.07
CA SER A 692 21.72 0.75 -58.50
C SER A 692 21.43 -0.36 -59.54
N ARG A 693 20.21 -0.74 -59.95
CA ARG A 693 18.93 -0.03 -60.19
C ARG A 693 17.84 -1.06 -60.63
N LEU A 694 16.55 -0.67 -60.50
CA LEU A 694 15.33 -1.00 -61.29
C LEU A 694 14.09 -1.58 -60.56
N ALA A 695 13.28 -0.64 -60.07
CA ALA A 695 11.90 -0.29 -60.49
C ALA A 695 10.69 -1.26 -60.36
N ARG A 696 9.59 -0.62 -59.89
CA ARG A 696 8.13 -0.88 -60.06
C ARG A 696 7.46 -1.91 -59.13
N ARG A 697 6.76 -1.42 -58.09
CA ARG A 697 5.34 -1.00 -58.11
C ARG A 697 4.90 -0.56 -56.70
N ALA A 698 4.41 0.68 -56.59
CA ALA A 698 3.64 1.16 -55.47
C ALA A 698 2.15 0.84 -55.70
N GLY A 699 1.47 0.35 -54.68
CA GLY A 699 0.03 0.15 -54.64
C GLY A 699 -0.42 0.26 -53.18
N THR A 700 -1.15 1.33 -52.88
CA THR A 700 -1.54 1.81 -51.56
C THR A 700 -2.61 0.91 -50.93
N ALA A 701 -2.41 0.56 -49.67
CA ALA A 701 -3.37 -0.16 -48.83
C ALA A 701 -4.39 0.79 -48.18
N GLU A 702 -4.99 1.67 -49.00
CA GLU A 702 -6.00 2.65 -48.59
C GLU A 702 -7.38 2.35 -49.22
N GLN A 703 -7.53 1.15 -49.79
CA GLN A 703 -8.70 0.74 -50.58
C GLN A 703 -9.38 -0.54 -50.07
N ARG A 704 -9.15 -0.94 -48.80
CA ARG A 704 -9.77 -2.14 -48.20
C ARG A 704 -10.59 -1.89 -46.93
N PHE A 705 -10.92 -0.63 -46.63
CA PHE A 705 -11.79 -0.30 -45.49
C PHE A 705 -13.11 0.37 -45.91
N SER A 706 -13.23 0.81 -47.16
CA SER A 706 -14.46 1.42 -47.71
C SER A 706 -15.50 0.38 -48.19
N ASP A 707 -15.10 -0.86 -48.44
CA ASP A 707 -15.98 -1.88 -49.03
C ASP A 707 -16.70 -2.76 -48.00
N PHE A 708 -16.45 -2.58 -46.69
CA PHE A 708 -17.14 -3.32 -45.62
C PHE A 708 -18.32 -2.54 -45.00
N LEU A 709 -18.41 -1.22 -45.24
CA LEU A 709 -19.47 -0.36 -44.69
C LEU A 709 -20.61 -0.05 -45.69
N ALA A 710 -20.51 -0.53 -46.94
CA ALA A 710 -21.53 -0.31 -47.97
C ALA A 710 -22.49 -1.50 -48.17
N THR A 711 -22.30 -2.63 -47.46
CA THR A 711 -23.09 -3.86 -47.67
C THR A 711 -24.17 -4.12 -46.61
N ASP A 712 -24.31 -3.26 -45.58
CA ASP A 712 -25.35 -3.43 -44.54
C ASP A 712 -26.54 -2.44 -44.69
N ALA A 713 -26.40 -1.41 -45.55
CA ALA A 713 -27.49 -0.47 -45.85
C ALA A 713 -28.46 -0.97 -46.95
N ALA A 714 -28.14 -2.08 -47.63
CA ALA A 714 -28.95 -2.63 -48.72
C ALA A 714 -29.87 -3.81 -48.31
N LEU A 715 -29.80 -4.28 -47.05
CA LEU A 715 -30.56 -5.45 -46.56
C LEU A 715 -31.74 -5.11 -45.61
N ARG A 716 -32.04 -3.82 -45.39
CA ARG A 716 -33.18 -3.38 -44.54
C ARG A 716 -34.32 -2.64 -45.26
N ARG A 717 -34.40 -2.71 -46.59
CA ARG A 717 -35.60 -2.28 -47.34
C ARG A 717 -35.95 -3.32 -48.41
N ARG A 718 -36.59 -4.43 -47.99
CA ARG A 718 -37.54 -5.27 -48.76
C ARG A 718 -37.83 -6.59 -48.04
N VAL A 719 -38.53 -6.52 -46.91
CA VAL A 719 -39.65 -7.41 -46.59
C VAL A 719 -40.58 -6.59 -45.70
N GLY A 720 -41.61 -6.01 -46.29
CA GLY A 720 -42.81 -5.57 -45.57
C GLY A 720 -43.80 -6.71 -45.62
N GLY A 721 -44.28 -7.11 -44.44
CA GLY A 721 -45.28 -8.12 -44.15
C GLY A 721 -45.54 -8.09 -42.66
#